data_AF-A0A923ZV71-F1
#
_entry.id   AF-A0A923ZV71-F1
#
_cell.length_a   1.000
_cell.length_b   1.000
_cell.length_c   1.000
_cell.angle_alpha   90.00
_cell.angle_beta   90.00
_cell.angle_gamma   90.00
#
_symmetry.space_group_name_H-M   'P 1'
#
loop_
_entity.id
_entity.type
_entity.pdbx_description
1 polymer ?
#
loop_
_entity_poly.entity_id
_entity_poly.type
_entity_poly.pdbx_seq_one_letter_code
_entity_poly.pdbx_strand_id
1 'polypeptide(L)'
;ITLSWPAFGSSGPYVIIRGGSRLASDFVSLGSTSKLTFTDKKPNVAKYENYYKITRNAITILLSLENQIFGDNVYFYDRKYEKAETSRNEINLHFATTGLNGANGEWTTKRQAYYFKANIDGQTYDSGGSGSASSAEANSIELGFYSHIGGLGKLPTDVKLGSVFTRPHLSGGANATCTFWRSMENVAVMRDFAWTVSQSTSARRMQIENTSKYISDVGSNNFWGSGGFIADTRYTSTRPNWGGQQQWYTRNTSFPSGSGAMGGSYNMVWQGCVNAPQANDANSPISDTPIIREKPFLFIDKDGEYKVFVPAWQKDRVGVSWSSTDMGQGKIQDLLTDWYVAKEGDTDIEINNALKAGKNIFFTPGHYALNAPIQVNRKDAILLGAGIASVTLEPTEKNTWGCIYVDDRDGIIIAGLLMDSFNSTTYQIRIGNQEATADHSANPILLADITCRVGGVQSKNIQIHTSMQINSNNVVGDHFWLWRADHGSQSGGNLRWGRDRCKNGLTVTGDDVTLYGLFAEHYQEYEVLWLGERGRTYFLQNEPPYDAPNQASWRSQGGRVDGYAAYKVANTVKEHHSIGMGSYAVLTGTDGKVNKSNGFEVPNSPNVKLEKMCITRFAGPGQIQNVINGIGGSTATGVKRVALYNNGSGTQSYDEAFDLPNRESYPAYIVMNK
;
A
#
# COMPACT_ATOMS: atom_id res chain seq x y z
N ILE A 1 -14.32 -19.97 31.29
CA ILE A 1 -13.74 -18.64 30.98
C ILE A 1 -14.29 -17.63 31.98
N THR A 2 -13.45 -16.83 32.63
CA THR A 2 -13.90 -15.74 33.52
C THR A 2 -13.81 -14.42 32.76
N LEU A 3 -14.92 -13.69 32.75
CA LEU A 3 -15.10 -12.40 32.09
C LEU A 3 -15.07 -11.29 33.14
N SER A 4 -14.56 -10.13 32.74
CA SER A 4 -14.61 -8.89 33.53
C SER A 4 -14.84 -7.70 32.61
N TRP A 5 -15.59 -6.69 33.07
CA TRP A 5 -15.87 -5.47 32.31
C TRP A 5 -16.01 -4.25 33.21
N PRO A 6 -15.77 -3.02 32.69
CA PRO A 6 -16.04 -1.79 33.44
C PRO A 6 -17.54 -1.60 33.70
N ALA A 7 -17.90 -0.88 34.75
CA ALA A 7 -19.30 -0.58 35.04
C ALA A 7 -19.91 0.32 33.95
N PHE A 8 -21.04 -0.12 33.39
CA PHE A 8 -21.90 0.67 32.50
C PHE A 8 -23.38 0.43 32.83
N GLY A 9 -24.26 1.29 32.30
CA GLY A 9 -25.69 1.29 32.60
C GLY A 9 -26.00 1.86 33.99
N SER A 10 -27.28 2.10 34.27
CA SER A 10 -27.72 2.78 35.49
C SER A 10 -28.38 1.87 36.51
N SER A 11 -28.98 0.75 36.09
CA SER A 11 -29.77 -0.10 36.99
C SER A 11 -29.92 -1.53 36.46
N GLY A 12 -30.39 -2.45 37.33
CA GLY A 12 -30.62 -3.86 36.98
C GLY A 12 -29.34 -4.70 36.87
N PRO A 13 -29.46 -6.01 36.60
CA PRO A 13 -28.31 -6.89 36.38
C PRO A 13 -27.77 -6.78 34.95
N TYR A 14 -26.51 -7.17 34.75
CA TYR A 14 -25.93 -7.42 33.44
C TYR A 14 -26.46 -8.76 32.91
N VAL A 15 -26.97 -8.79 31.69
CA VAL A 15 -27.39 -10.00 30.96
C VAL A 15 -26.24 -10.44 30.06
N ILE A 16 -25.88 -11.72 30.10
CA ILE A 16 -24.75 -12.27 29.36
C ILE A 16 -25.24 -13.35 28.42
N ILE A 17 -24.91 -13.19 27.14
CA ILE A 17 -25.16 -14.18 26.10
C ILE A 17 -23.86 -14.49 25.35
N ARG A 18 -23.72 -15.72 24.82
CA ARG A 18 -22.54 -16.15 24.06
C ARG A 18 -22.89 -16.64 22.67
N GLY A 19 -22.16 -16.18 21.66
CA GLY A 19 -22.21 -16.64 20.28
C GLY A 19 -20.89 -17.24 19.82
N GLY A 20 -20.92 -17.97 18.71
CA GLY A 20 -19.72 -18.54 18.06
C GLY A 20 -18.86 -17.51 17.33
N SER A 21 -19.45 -16.37 16.95
CA SER A 21 -18.78 -15.24 16.32
C SER A 21 -19.39 -13.92 16.80
N ARG A 22 -18.83 -12.80 16.37
CA ARG A 22 -19.31 -11.47 16.72
C ARG A 22 -20.74 -11.20 16.26
N LEU A 23 -21.07 -11.66 15.04
CA LEU A 23 -22.36 -11.45 14.39
C LEU A 23 -23.15 -12.76 14.24
N ALA A 24 -22.92 -13.72 15.15
CA ALA A 24 -23.58 -15.02 15.11
C ALA A 24 -25.11 -14.90 15.02
N SER A 25 -25.73 -15.78 14.23
CA SER A 25 -27.20 -15.82 14.10
C SER A 25 -27.86 -16.25 15.41
N ASP A 26 -27.16 -17.09 16.19
CA ASP A 26 -27.64 -17.64 17.45
C ASP A 26 -26.71 -17.29 18.60
N PHE A 27 -27.31 -16.88 19.71
CA PHE A 27 -26.64 -16.64 20.98
C PHE A 27 -27.30 -17.47 22.08
N VAL A 28 -26.48 -18.11 22.91
CA VAL A 28 -26.92 -18.87 24.08
C VAL A 28 -26.96 -17.95 25.30
N SER A 29 -28.08 -17.93 26.01
CA SER A 29 -28.19 -17.20 27.29
C SER A 29 -27.38 -17.90 28.37
N LEU A 30 -26.48 -17.16 29.03
CA LEU A 30 -25.67 -17.67 30.14
C LEU A 30 -26.23 -17.23 31.51
N GLY A 31 -27.17 -16.29 31.51
CA GLY A 31 -27.81 -15.76 32.72
C GLY A 31 -27.46 -14.28 32.94
N SER A 32 -27.59 -13.84 34.20
CA SER A 32 -27.35 -12.45 34.58
C SER A 32 -26.58 -12.34 35.90
N THR A 33 -25.85 -11.25 36.09
CA THR A 33 -25.12 -10.95 37.33
C THR A 33 -25.20 -9.46 37.67
N SER A 34 -25.20 -9.12 38.97
CA SER A 34 -25.00 -7.74 39.43
C SER A 34 -23.53 -7.36 39.55
N LYS A 35 -22.61 -8.33 39.45
CA LYS A 35 -21.17 -8.13 39.53
C LYS A 35 -20.60 -7.71 38.18
N LEU A 36 -19.42 -7.10 38.21
CA LEU A 36 -18.62 -6.77 37.02
C LEU A 36 -17.81 -7.96 36.49
N THR A 37 -18.12 -9.17 36.97
CA THR A 37 -17.47 -10.41 36.58
C THR A 37 -18.49 -11.53 36.42
N PHE A 38 -18.20 -12.44 35.49
CA PHE A 38 -19.02 -13.62 35.23
C PHE A 38 -18.16 -14.79 34.75
N THR A 39 -18.40 -16.01 35.24
CA THR A 39 -17.67 -17.21 34.82
C THR A 39 -18.56 -18.11 33.97
N ASP A 40 -18.23 -18.22 32.69
CA ASP A 40 -18.78 -19.23 31.80
C ASP A 40 -18.13 -20.58 32.11
N LYS A 41 -18.93 -21.52 32.62
CA LYS A 41 -18.51 -22.88 32.98
C LYS A 41 -18.52 -23.86 31.80
N LYS A 42 -19.13 -23.49 30.67
CA LYS A 42 -19.27 -24.36 29.49
C LYS A 42 -18.96 -23.59 28.19
N PRO A 43 -17.76 -22.96 28.08
CA PRO A 43 -17.37 -22.25 26.87
C PRO A 43 -17.29 -23.21 25.66
N ASN A 44 -17.33 -22.66 24.45
CA ASN A 44 -17.02 -23.40 23.23
C ASN A 44 -15.56 -23.88 23.28
N VAL A 45 -15.30 -25.07 22.73
CA VAL A 45 -13.98 -25.72 22.77
C VAL A 45 -12.93 -24.89 22.04
N ALA A 46 -13.25 -24.41 20.84
CA ALA A 46 -12.37 -23.52 20.11
C ALA A 46 -12.37 -22.13 20.79
N LYS A 47 -11.21 -21.72 21.29
CA LYS A 47 -11.08 -20.51 22.11
C LYS A 47 -11.52 -19.22 21.39
N TYR A 48 -11.32 -19.15 20.07
CA TYR A 48 -11.72 -18.02 19.23
C TYR A 48 -13.20 -18.01 18.82
N GLU A 49 -13.98 -19.01 19.26
CA GLU A 49 -15.43 -19.09 19.00
C GLU A 49 -16.25 -18.67 20.22
N ASN A 50 -15.68 -17.88 21.13
CA ASN A 50 -16.34 -17.45 22.37
C ASN A 50 -16.52 -15.93 22.37
N TYR A 51 -17.66 -15.48 21.84
CA TYR A 51 -18.06 -14.07 21.79
C TYR A 51 -19.17 -13.78 22.79
N TYR A 52 -18.91 -12.89 23.74
CA TYR A 52 -19.85 -12.57 24.82
C TYR A 52 -20.44 -11.18 24.60
N LYS A 53 -21.77 -11.09 24.49
CA LYS A 53 -22.48 -9.82 24.58
C LYS A 53 -22.97 -9.63 26.00
N ILE A 54 -22.62 -8.50 26.59
CA ILE A 54 -23.03 -8.13 27.95
C ILE A 54 -23.90 -6.90 27.83
N THR A 55 -25.15 -7.03 28.22
CA THR A 55 -26.16 -5.99 28.06
C THR A 55 -26.67 -5.53 29.42
N ARG A 56 -26.80 -4.22 29.60
CA ARG A 56 -27.47 -3.61 30.75
C ARG A 56 -28.17 -2.35 30.30
N ASN A 57 -29.46 -2.24 30.61
CA ASN A 57 -30.34 -1.24 30.01
C ASN A 57 -30.28 -1.31 28.47
N ALA A 58 -29.95 -0.19 27.80
CA ALA A 58 -29.80 -0.12 26.34
C ALA A 58 -28.35 -0.29 25.86
N ILE A 59 -27.39 -0.47 26.77
CA ILE A 59 -25.96 -0.54 26.43
C ILE A 59 -25.56 -2.00 26.32
N THR A 60 -24.89 -2.37 25.22
CA THR A 60 -24.28 -3.68 25.03
C THR A 60 -22.80 -3.51 24.71
N ILE A 61 -21.94 -4.26 25.39
CA ILE A 61 -20.54 -4.41 25.04
C ILE A 61 -20.29 -5.83 24.53
N LEU A 62 -19.23 -6.00 23.75
CA LEU A 62 -18.78 -7.29 23.24
C LEU A 62 -17.41 -7.60 23.81
N LEU A 63 -17.22 -8.83 24.30
CA LEU A 63 -15.91 -9.34 24.70
C LEU A 63 -15.59 -10.62 23.92
N SER A 64 -14.36 -10.74 23.44
CA SER A 64 -13.81 -11.98 22.88
C SER A 64 -12.29 -12.00 23.01
N LEU A 65 -11.69 -13.18 22.87
CA LEU A 65 -10.23 -13.29 22.84
C LEU A 65 -9.64 -12.56 21.62
N GLU A 66 -10.32 -12.61 20.48
CA GLU A 66 -9.88 -11.91 19.25
C GLU A 66 -9.86 -10.39 19.47
N ASN A 67 -10.88 -9.83 20.11
CA ASN A 67 -10.91 -8.41 20.44
C ASN A 67 -9.81 -8.01 21.45
N GLN A 68 -9.48 -8.86 22.42
CA GLN A 68 -8.38 -8.60 23.36
C GLN A 68 -7.00 -8.55 22.66
N ILE A 69 -6.79 -9.47 21.70
CA ILE A 69 -5.54 -9.58 20.94
C ILE A 69 -5.43 -8.42 19.94
N PHE A 70 -6.45 -8.22 19.10
CA PHE A 70 -6.36 -7.37 17.91
C PHE A 70 -6.97 -5.96 18.07
N GLY A 71 -7.74 -5.72 19.13
CA GLY A 71 -8.45 -4.46 19.35
C GLY A 71 -9.78 -4.35 18.59
N ASP A 72 -10.35 -3.15 18.61
CA ASP A 72 -11.71 -2.88 18.13
C ASP A 72 -11.81 -2.62 16.62
N ASN A 73 -10.69 -2.26 15.99
CA ASN A 73 -10.63 -1.90 14.57
C ASN A 73 -10.41 -3.12 13.65
N VAL A 74 -10.39 -4.33 14.21
CA VAL A 74 -10.27 -5.60 13.48
C VAL A 74 -11.55 -6.40 13.61
N TYR A 75 -12.19 -6.65 12.47
CA TYR A 75 -13.46 -7.35 12.40
C TYR A 75 -13.25 -8.75 11.84
N PHE A 76 -13.59 -9.76 12.65
CA PHE A 76 -13.56 -11.16 12.23
C PHE A 76 -14.96 -11.63 11.83
N TYR A 77 -15.05 -12.28 10.67
CA TYR A 77 -16.25 -12.92 10.16
C TYR A 77 -16.07 -14.42 10.07
N ASP A 78 -17.08 -15.17 10.45
CA ASP A 78 -17.05 -16.63 10.47
C ASP A 78 -18.34 -17.22 9.91
N ARG A 79 -18.25 -17.78 8.70
CA ARG A 79 -19.41 -18.32 8.00
C ARG A 79 -20.04 -19.51 8.71
N LYS A 80 -19.31 -20.17 9.62
CA LYS A 80 -19.83 -21.24 10.49
C LYS A 80 -20.99 -20.77 11.37
N TYR A 81 -20.99 -19.50 11.79
CA TYR A 81 -21.98 -18.95 12.73
C TYR A 81 -22.84 -17.81 12.16
N GLU A 82 -22.47 -17.31 10.99
CA GLU A 82 -23.06 -16.13 10.36
C GLU A 82 -23.80 -16.49 9.08
N LYS A 83 -24.76 -15.66 8.66
CA LYS A 83 -25.36 -15.79 7.34
C LYS A 83 -24.40 -15.29 6.26
N ALA A 84 -24.64 -15.66 5.00
CA ALA A 84 -23.73 -15.29 3.90
C ALA A 84 -23.64 -13.77 3.72
N GLU A 85 -24.75 -13.06 3.89
CA GLU A 85 -24.86 -11.61 3.73
C GLU A 85 -24.32 -10.80 4.92
N THR A 86 -24.03 -11.43 6.06
CA THR A 86 -23.73 -10.74 7.33
C THR A 86 -22.53 -9.82 7.22
N SER A 87 -21.40 -10.33 6.72
CA SER A 87 -20.17 -9.55 6.57
C SER A 87 -20.32 -8.41 5.57
N ARG A 88 -20.92 -8.68 4.41
CA ARG A 88 -21.23 -7.67 3.39
C ARG A 88 -22.07 -6.54 3.95
N ASN A 89 -23.15 -6.85 4.66
CA ASN A 89 -24.06 -5.85 5.21
C ASN A 89 -23.35 -4.90 6.16
N GLU A 90 -22.45 -5.41 7.00
CA GLU A 90 -21.71 -4.56 7.92
C GLU A 90 -20.60 -3.75 7.24
N ILE A 91 -19.84 -4.36 6.31
CA ILE A 91 -18.82 -3.62 5.55
C ILE A 91 -19.47 -2.47 4.78
N ASN A 92 -20.62 -2.71 4.15
CA ASN A 92 -21.36 -1.67 3.43
C ASN A 92 -21.99 -0.65 4.39
N LEU A 93 -22.29 -1.01 5.64
CA LEU A 93 -22.68 -0.03 6.67
C LEU A 93 -21.50 0.87 7.03
N HIS A 94 -20.28 0.32 7.16
CA HIS A 94 -19.07 1.10 7.41
C HIS A 94 -18.73 2.03 6.25
N PHE A 95 -19.00 1.63 5.00
CA PHE A 95 -18.79 2.44 3.80
C PHE A 95 -19.45 3.83 3.90
N ALA A 96 -20.61 3.96 4.55
CA ALA A 96 -21.27 5.25 4.76
C ALA A 96 -20.38 6.28 5.53
N THR A 97 -19.36 5.80 6.23
CA THR A 97 -18.43 6.62 7.02
C THR A 97 -17.00 6.62 6.49
N THR A 98 -16.72 5.86 5.44
CA THR A 98 -15.36 5.65 4.93
C THR A 98 -15.29 5.67 3.40
N GLY A 99 -16.40 5.79 2.68
CA GLY A 99 -16.44 5.71 1.22
C GLY A 99 -17.12 6.90 0.53
N LEU A 100 -17.52 7.92 1.29
CA LEU A 100 -18.22 9.10 0.78
C LEU A 100 -17.28 10.31 0.66
N ASN A 101 -17.82 11.52 0.45
CA ASN A 101 -17.03 12.76 0.37
C ASN A 101 -16.87 13.41 1.76
N GLY A 102 -15.96 14.38 1.86
CA GLY A 102 -15.77 15.19 3.08
C GLY A 102 -15.17 14.39 4.23
N ALA A 103 -15.67 14.60 5.46
CA ALA A 103 -15.14 13.98 6.68
C ALA A 103 -15.24 12.44 6.71
N ASN A 104 -16.14 11.87 5.89
CA ASN A 104 -16.36 10.43 5.75
C ASN A 104 -15.69 9.83 4.50
N GLY A 105 -14.76 10.59 3.92
CA GLY A 105 -14.06 10.22 2.68
C GLY A 105 -12.57 10.06 2.89
N GLU A 106 -11.84 10.57 1.92
CA GLU A 106 -10.38 10.55 1.84
C GLU A 106 -9.69 10.93 3.16
N TRP A 107 -10.23 11.90 3.89
CA TRP A 107 -9.58 12.45 5.10
C TRP A 107 -10.10 11.89 6.42
N THR A 108 -10.85 10.78 6.39
CA THR A 108 -11.31 10.12 7.62
C THR A 108 -10.14 9.59 8.45
N THR A 109 -10.27 9.65 9.77
CA THR A 109 -9.34 9.02 10.73
C THR A 109 -9.71 7.58 11.03
N LYS A 110 -10.78 7.05 10.42
CA LYS A 110 -11.15 5.65 10.59
C LYS A 110 -10.12 4.73 9.94
N ARG A 111 -9.84 3.62 10.60
CA ARG A 111 -8.93 2.56 10.17
C ARG A 111 -9.59 1.23 10.45
N GLN A 112 -9.60 0.32 9.49
CA GLN A 112 -10.27 -0.97 9.66
C GLN A 112 -9.63 -2.09 8.85
N ALA A 113 -9.70 -3.30 9.41
CA ALA A 113 -9.38 -4.55 8.72
C ALA A 113 -10.51 -5.56 8.92
N TYR A 114 -10.91 -6.19 7.83
CA TYR A 114 -11.96 -7.17 7.72
C TYR A 114 -11.33 -8.53 7.43
N TYR A 115 -11.27 -9.41 8.42
CA TYR A 115 -10.72 -10.74 8.28
C TYR A 115 -11.81 -11.80 8.20
N PHE A 116 -11.67 -12.69 7.24
CA PHE A 116 -12.64 -13.74 6.95
C PHE A 116 -12.02 -15.10 7.26
N LYS A 117 -12.66 -15.87 8.15
CA LYS A 117 -12.24 -17.24 8.43
C LYS A 117 -12.50 -18.15 7.23
N ALA A 118 -11.73 -19.24 7.15
CA ALA A 118 -11.91 -20.23 6.09
C ALA A 118 -13.35 -20.76 6.09
N ASN A 119 -13.93 -20.88 4.90
CA ASN A 119 -15.22 -21.51 4.73
C ASN A 119 -15.14 -23.01 5.02
N ILE A 120 -16.21 -23.56 5.58
CA ILE A 120 -16.36 -25.00 5.85
C ILE A 120 -17.51 -25.56 5.03
N ASP A 121 -17.49 -26.86 4.73
CA ASP A 121 -18.63 -27.59 4.16
C ASP A 121 -19.26 -26.94 2.90
N GLY A 122 -18.43 -26.39 2.02
CA GLY A 122 -18.88 -25.75 0.77
C GLY A 122 -19.57 -24.38 0.96
N GLN A 123 -19.56 -23.82 2.16
CA GLN A 123 -20.08 -22.48 2.44
C GLN A 123 -19.30 -21.40 1.68
N THR A 124 -19.93 -20.23 1.52
CA THR A 124 -19.30 -19.02 0.97
C THR A 124 -19.84 -17.79 1.70
N TYR A 125 -19.12 -16.67 1.59
CA TYR A 125 -19.59 -15.34 1.98
C TYR A 125 -20.34 -14.64 0.83
N ASP A 126 -20.71 -15.35 -0.24
CA ASP A 126 -21.51 -14.80 -1.32
C ASP A 126 -22.99 -14.86 -0.95
N SER A 127 -23.63 -13.69 -0.82
CA SER A 127 -25.07 -13.57 -0.63
C SER A 127 -25.89 -13.77 -1.91
N GLY A 128 -25.23 -14.10 -3.03
CA GLY A 128 -25.83 -14.09 -4.36
C GLY A 128 -26.04 -12.67 -4.89
N GLY A 129 -26.48 -12.56 -6.14
CA GLY A 129 -26.67 -11.30 -6.86
C GLY A 129 -26.45 -11.48 -8.35
N SER A 130 -26.65 -10.43 -9.13
CA SER A 130 -26.52 -10.48 -10.59
C SER A 130 -26.08 -9.14 -11.16
N GLY A 131 -25.55 -9.15 -12.38
CA GLY A 131 -25.09 -7.94 -13.05
C GLY A 131 -23.70 -7.50 -12.60
N SER A 132 -23.36 -6.28 -13.01
CA SER A 132 -22.05 -5.68 -12.80
C SER A 132 -21.82 -5.28 -11.35
N ALA A 133 -20.61 -5.39 -10.82
CA ALA A 133 -20.29 -5.12 -9.42
C ALA A 133 -20.76 -3.75 -8.88
N SER A 134 -20.87 -2.72 -9.73
CA SER A 134 -21.40 -1.40 -9.37
C SER A 134 -22.91 -1.32 -9.23
N SER A 135 -23.66 -2.32 -9.71
CA SER A 135 -25.12 -2.37 -9.66
C SER A 135 -25.62 -2.77 -8.28
N ALA A 136 -26.80 -2.28 -7.91
CA ALA A 136 -27.40 -2.61 -6.60
C ALA A 136 -27.71 -4.12 -6.50
N GLU A 137 -28.10 -4.74 -7.61
CA GLU A 137 -28.46 -6.16 -7.72
C GLU A 137 -27.25 -7.09 -7.59
N ALA A 138 -26.03 -6.57 -7.77
CA ALA A 138 -24.81 -7.36 -7.64
C ALA A 138 -24.49 -7.73 -6.20
N ASN A 139 -25.08 -7.03 -5.22
CA ASN A 139 -24.83 -7.27 -3.80
C ASN A 139 -23.32 -7.24 -3.45
N SER A 140 -22.58 -6.30 -4.03
CA SER A 140 -21.14 -6.22 -3.83
C SER A 140 -20.77 -5.80 -2.41
N ILE A 141 -19.62 -6.29 -1.94
CA ILE A 141 -18.90 -5.66 -0.85
C ILE A 141 -18.33 -4.34 -1.37
N GLU A 142 -18.70 -3.22 -0.74
CA GLU A 142 -18.21 -1.88 -1.08
C GLU A 142 -17.07 -1.48 -0.15
N LEU A 143 -15.84 -1.48 -0.66
CA LEU A 143 -14.66 -1.21 0.16
C LEU A 143 -14.28 0.28 0.14
N GLY A 144 -14.41 0.92 1.30
CA GLY A 144 -14.06 2.33 1.52
C GLY A 144 -12.56 2.59 1.71
N PHE A 145 -12.21 3.84 2.01
CA PHE A 145 -10.87 4.28 2.38
C PHE A 145 -10.36 3.60 3.66
N TYR A 146 -9.03 3.51 3.76
CA TYR A 146 -8.27 2.95 4.88
C TYR A 146 -8.79 1.60 5.38
N SER A 147 -9.15 0.76 4.42
CA SER A 147 -9.79 -0.53 4.66
C SER A 147 -8.99 -1.66 4.04
N HIS A 148 -8.88 -2.76 4.80
CA HIS A 148 -8.24 -3.99 4.35
C HIS A 148 -9.21 -5.17 4.40
N ILE A 149 -9.18 -6.04 3.39
CA ILE A 149 -9.81 -7.37 3.43
C ILE A 149 -8.72 -8.44 3.45
N GLY A 150 -8.73 -9.33 4.44
CA GLY A 150 -7.77 -10.44 4.55
C GLY A 150 -8.46 -11.79 4.72
N GLY A 151 -8.11 -12.78 3.91
CA GLY A 151 -8.54 -14.16 4.14
C GLY A 151 -7.63 -14.88 5.13
N LEU A 152 -8.20 -15.56 6.11
CA LEU A 152 -7.47 -16.31 7.14
C LEU A 152 -7.22 -17.78 6.76
N GLY A 153 -7.42 -18.15 5.50
CA GLY A 153 -7.09 -19.47 4.98
C GLY A 153 -5.61 -19.62 4.62
N LYS A 154 -5.17 -20.85 4.32
CA LYS A 154 -3.84 -21.08 3.74
C LYS A 154 -3.79 -20.67 2.27
N LEU A 155 -4.92 -20.87 1.60
CA LEU A 155 -5.12 -20.60 0.19
C LEU A 155 -6.20 -19.53 0.01
N PRO A 156 -6.13 -18.74 -1.08
CA PRO A 156 -7.20 -17.81 -1.42
C PRO A 156 -8.57 -18.51 -1.53
N THR A 157 -8.58 -19.74 -2.03
CA THR A 157 -9.81 -20.53 -2.22
C THR A 157 -10.46 -21.04 -0.95
N ASP A 158 -9.77 -20.93 0.19
CA ASP A 158 -10.35 -21.26 1.49
C ASP A 158 -11.34 -20.19 1.95
N VAL A 159 -11.26 -18.97 1.38
CA VAL A 159 -12.14 -17.84 1.70
C VAL A 159 -12.77 -17.31 0.43
N LYS A 160 -14.06 -17.60 0.24
CA LYS A 160 -14.80 -17.26 -0.98
C LYS A 160 -15.79 -16.15 -0.74
N LEU A 161 -15.52 -14.99 -1.35
CA LEU A 161 -16.38 -13.81 -1.35
C LEU A 161 -17.28 -13.80 -2.58
N GLY A 162 -18.38 -13.04 -2.49
CA GLY A 162 -19.27 -12.75 -3.63
C GLY A 162 -18.66 -11.73 -4.61
N SER A 163 -19.40 -10.68 -4.91
CA SER A 163 -18.95 -9.55 -5.72
C SER A 163 -18.21 -8.51 -4.87
N VAL A 164 -17.20 -7.84 -5.41
CA VAL A 164 -16.43 -6.78 -4.73
C VAL A 164 -16.32 -5.56 -5.63
N PHE A 165 -16.57 -4.39 -5.05
CA PHE A 165 -16.56 -3.11 -5.75
C PHE A 165 -15.87 -2.02 -4.92
N THR A 166 -15.01 -1.23 -5.57
CA THR A 166 -14.49 0.01 -4.99
C THR A 166 -15.18 1.19 -5.64
N ARG A 167 -16.18 1.77 -4.96
CA ARG A 167 -16.94 2.90 -5.49
C ARG A 167 -16.09 4.18 -5.56
N PRO A 168 -15.98 4.83 -6.73
CA PRO A 168 -15.40 6.16 -6.82
C PRO A 168 -16.33 7.22 -6.20
N HIS A 169 -15.75 8.22 -5.55
CA HIS A 169 -16.51 9.24 -4.81
C HIS A 169 -16.61 10.59 -5.57
N LEU A 170 -15.76 10.80 -6.59
CA LEU A 170 -15.75 12.02 -7.40
C LEU A 170 -16.67 11.93 -8.62
N SER A 171 -17.14 13.10 -9.09
CA SER A 171 -17.92 13.26 -10.33
C SER A 171 -19.10 12.28 -10.48
N GLY A 172 -19.85 12.06 -9.40
CA GLY A 172 -20.98 11.13 -9.39
C GLY A 172 -20.59 9.67 -9.62
N GLY A 173 -19.34 9.29 -9.34
CA GLY A 173 -18.79 7.95 -9.53
C GLY A 173 -17.98 7.76 -10.82
N ALA A 174 -17.96 8.73 -11.72
CA ALA A 174 -17.25 8.60 -13.00
C ALA A 174 -15.72 8.83 -12.90
N ASN A 175 -15.24 9.40 -11.79
CA ASN A 175 -13.84 9.72 -11.60
C ASN A 175 -13.25 8.98 -10.39
N ALA A 176 -12.28 8.10 -10.65
CA ALA A 176 -11.58 7.30 -9.65
C ALA A 176 -10.20 7.84 -9.26
N THR A 177 -9.77 9.01 -9.75
CA THR A 177 -8.43 9.58 -9.49
C THR A 177 -8.10 9.76 -8.00
N CYS A 178 -9.11 9.78 -7.11
CA CYS A 178 -8.91 9.85 -5.65
C CYS A 178 -9.36 8.60 -4.90
N THR A 179 -9.46 7.44 -5.56
CA THR A 179 -9.93 6.19 -4.94
C THR A 179 -8.75 5.41 -4.33
N PHE A 180 -8.17 5.97 -3.26
CA PHE A 180 -6.89 5.56 -2.64
C PHE A 180 -7.03 4.61 -1.44
N TRP A 181 -5.88 4.16 -0.89
CA TRP A 181 -5.74 3.63 0.48
C TRP A 181 -6.67 2.48 0.84
N ARG A 182 -6.58 1.38 0.10
CA ARG A 182 -7.32 0.15 0.42
C ARG A 182 -6.60 -1.07 -0.11
N SER A 183 -6.78 -2.21 0.55
CA SER A 183 -6.15 -3.44 0.09
C SER A 183 -7.03 -4.66 0.29
N MET A 184 -6.73 -5.70 -0.46
CA MET A 184 -7.27 -7.03 -0.23
C MET A 184 -6.24 -8.10 -0.49
N GLU A 185 -6.26 -9.16 0.32
CA GLU A 185 -5.39 -10.30 0.10
C GLU A 185 -5.95 -11.65 0.54
N ASN A 186 -5.43 -12.71 -0.10
CA ASN A 186 -5.63 -14.11 0.27
C ASN A 186 -7.10 -14.54 0.27
N VAL A 187 -7.88 -14.09 -0.72
CA VAL A 187 -9.29 -14.51 -0.90
C VAL A 187 -9.61 -14.86 -2.35
N ALA A 188 -10.66 -15.64 -2.54
CA ALA A 188 -11.30 -15.86 -3.82
C ALA A 188 -12.50 -14.92 -3.98
N VAL A 189 -12.64 -14.31 -5.16
CA VAL A 189 -13.83 -13.53 -5.56
C VAL A 189 -14.57 -14.35 -6.62
N MET A 190 -15.76 -14.85 -6.24
CA MET A 190 -16.52 -15.80 -7.07
C MET A 190 -17.28 -15.13 -8.21
N ARG A 191 -17.75 -13.90 -7.97
CA ARG A 191 -18.52 -13.09 -8.94
C ARG A 191 -17.69 -11.89 -9.38
N ASP A 192 -18.34 -10.80 -9.79
CA ASP A 192 -17.64 -9.67 -10.40
C ASP A 192 -16.65 -9.00 -9.44
N PHE A 193 -15.42 -8.84 -9.94
CA PHE A 193 -14.36 -8.09 -9.30
C PHE A 193 -14.13 -6.76 -10.02
N ALA A 194 -14.58 -5.65 -9.42
CA ALA A 194 -14.40 -4.30 -9.94
C ALA A 194 -13.51 -3.46 -9.02
N TRP A 195 -12.20 -3.53 -9.28
CA TRP A 195 -11.16 -2.80 -8.55
C TRP A 195 -10.89 -1.42 -9.17
N THR A 196 -11.92 -0.59 -9.15
CA THR A 196 -11.90 0.80 -9.61
C THR A 196 -11.11 1.70 -8.65
N VAL A 197 -9.79 1.68 -8.74
CA VAL A 197 -8.89 2.34 -7.78
C VAL A 197 -7.88 3.29 -8.45
N SER A 198 -7.21 4.07 -7.60
CA SER A 198 -5.97 4.81 -7.91
C SER A 198 -4.81 4.36 -6.99
N GLN A 199 -3.82 5.20 -6.72
CA GLN A 199 -2.58 4.84 -6.00
C GLN A 199 -2.79 4.37 -4.54
N SER A 200 -1.76 3.73 -3.99
CA SER A 200 -1.77 3.08 -2.66
C SER A 200 -2.94 2.12 -2.45
N THR A 201 -3.20 1.32 -3.48
CA THR A 201 -4.16 0.23 -3.41
C THR A 201 -3.53 -1.06 -3.90
N SER A 202 -3.76 -2.16 -3.17
CA SER A 202 -3.16 -3.45 -3.52
C SER A 202 -4.19 -4.58 -3.49
N ALA A 203 -4.20 -5.41 -4.53
CA ALA A 203 -4.87 -6.70 -4.52
C ALA A 203 -3.81 -7.79 -4.72
N ARG A 204 -3.62 -8.62 -3.70
CA ARG A 204 -2.50 -9.58 -3.62
C ARG A 204 -3.02 -10.98 -3.34
N ARG A 205 -2.42 -12.00 -3.96
CA ARG A 205 -2.69 -13.39 -3.59
C ARG A 205 -4.18 -13.74 -3.75
N MET A 206 -4.73 -13.54 -4.93
CA MET A 206 -6.18 -13.64 -5.17
C MET A 206 -6.51 -14.77 -6.15
N GLN A 207 -7.65 -15.44 -5.94
CA GLN A 207 -8.32 -16.16 -7.02
C GLN A 207 -9.52 -15.34 -7.51
N ILE A 208 -9.53 -14.97 -8.79
CA ILE A 208 -10.64 -14.22 -9.38
C ILE A 208 -11.35 -15.14 -10.35
N GLU A 209 -12.53 -15.59 -9.94
CA GLU A 209 -13.33 -16.55 -10.71
C GLU A 209 -14.21 -15.89 -11.75
N ASN A 210 -14.53 -14.62 -11.56
CA ASN A 210 -15.14 -13.79 -12.57
C ASN A 210 -14.67 -12.34 -12.42
N THR A 211 -14.66 -11.60 -13.51
CA THR A 211 -14.38 -10.16 -13.51
C THR A 211 -15.56 -9.45 -14.14
N SER A 212 -15.84 -8.23 -13.67
CA SER A 212 -16.68 -7.32 -14.45
C SER A 212 -16.02 -7.09 -15.82
N LYS A 213 -16.81 -6.66 -16.81
CA LYS A 213 -16.35 -6.39 -18.19
C LYS A 213 -15.10 -5.51 -18.24
N TYR A 214 -14.92 -4.66 -17.24
CA TYR A 214 -13.74 -3.82 -17.01
C TYR A 214 -13.37 -3.85 -15.53
N ILE A 215 -12.11 -3.54 -15.19
CA ILE A 215 -11.68 -3.31 -13.80
C ILE A 215 -12.42 -2.13 -13.16
N SER A 216 -13.00 -1.26 -14.01
CA SER A 216 -14.00 -0.27 -13.65
C SER A 216 -15.21 -0.37 -14.55
N ASP A 217 -16.34 -0.73 -13.97
CA ASP A 217 -17.63 -0.82 -14.63
C ASP A 217 -18.48 0.45 -14.47
N VAL A 218 -17.88 1.54 -13.97
CA VAL A 218 -18.58 2.79 -13.69
C VAL A 218 -18.39 3.81 -14.81
N GLY A 219 -19.51 4.41 -15.25
CA GLY A 219 -19.54 5.48 -16.23
C GLY A 219 -19.76 4.97 -17.66
N SER A 220 -20.78 5.49 -18.34
CA SER A 220 -21.12 5.05 -19.70
C SER A 220 -20.24 5.64 -20.80
N ASN A 221 -19.43 6.69 -20.54
CA ASN A 221 -18.65 7.36 -21.58
C ASN A 221 -17.28 7.99 -21.20
N ASN A 222 -16.84 8.05 -19.93
CA ASN A 222 -15.61 8.80 -19.56
C ASN A 222 -14.99 8.34 -18.22
N PHE A 223 -14.71 7.04 -18.07
CA PHE A 223 -14.01 6.58 -16.87
C PHE A 223 -12.54 7.03 -16.85
N TRP A 224 -12.11 7.67 -15.75
CA TRP A 224 -10.71 7.95 -15.45
C TRP A 224 -10.31 7.34 -14.11
N GLY A 225 -9.21 6.60 -14.11
CA GLY A 225 -8.53 6.11 -12.92
C GLY A 225 -7.02 6.21 -13.10
N SER A 226 -6.31 6.32 -11.98
CA SER A 226 -4.85 6.43 -11.92
C SER A 226 -4.27 5.27 -11.10
N GLY A 227 -4.84 4.07 -11.26
CA GLY A 227 -4.37 2.86 -10.59
C GLY A 227 -3.02 2.41 -11.12
N GLY A 228 -2.47 1.30 -10.66
CA GLY A 228 -2.90 0.45 -9.55
C GLY A 228 -1.99 -0.77 -9.51
N PHE A 229 -2.14 -1.60 -8.48
CA PHE A 229 -1.24 -2.72 -8.24
C PHE A 229 -2.02 -4.03 -8.05
N ILE A 230 -1.68 -5.04 -8.86
CA ILE A 230 -2.15 -6.43 -8.70
C ILE A 230 -0.93 -7.36 -8.68
N ALA A 231 -0.87 -8.26 -7.69
CA ALA A 231 0.18 -9.26 -7.62
C ALA A 231 -0.33 -10.64 -7.20
N ASP A 232 0.42 -11.67 -7.59
CA ASP A 232 0.24 -13.05 -7.10
C ASP A 232 -1.20 -13.58 -7.30
N THR A 233 -1.82 -13.20 -8.42
CA THR A 233 -3.26 -13.39 -8.64
C THR A 233 -3.55 -14.34 -9.80
N ARG A 234 -4.59 -15.16 -9.67
CA ARG A 234 -5.05 -16.07 -10.72
C ARG A 234 -6.46 -15.71 -11.16
N TYR A 235 -6.61 -15.33 -12.42
CA TYR A 235 -7.91 -15.23 -13.09
C TYR A 235 -8.24 -16.59 -13.74
N THR A 236 -9.42 -17.15 -13.46
CA THR A 236 -9.75 -18.52 -13.91
C THR A 236 -10.65 -18.59 -15.13
N SER A 237 -11.55 -17.62 -15.33
CA SER A 237 -12.58 -17.69 -16.39
C SER A 237 -12.39 -16.67 -17.51
N THR A 238 -12.16 -15.40 -17.16
CA THR A 238 -12.18 -14.28 -18.10
C THR A 238 -10.92 -13.41 -17.96
N ARG A 239 -10.46 -12.85 -19.09
CA ARG A 239 -9.36 -11.89 -19.10
C ARG A 239 -9.91 -10.51 -18.71
N PRO A 240 -9.36 -9.85 -17.67
CA PRO A 240 -9.78 -8.51 -17.27
C PRO A 240 -9.43 -7.44 -18.31
N ASN A 241 -10.10 -6.29 -18.23
CA ASN A 241 -9.85 -5.13 -19.09
C ASN A 241 -9.75 -3.85 -18.26
N TRP A 242 -8.64 -3.13 -18.35
CA TRP A 242 -8.35 -1.93 -17.57
C TRP A 242 -9.04 -0.67 -18.09
N GLY A 243 -9.68 -0.73 -19.27
CA GLY A 243 -10.43 0.37 -19.84
C GLY A 243 -9.61 1.67 -19.87
N GLY A 244 -10.17 2.74 -19.28
CA GLY A 244 -9.57 4.07 -19.20
C GLY A 244 -8.58 4.28 -18.05
N GLN A 245 -8.10 3.23 -17.37
CA GLN A 245 -6.98 3.38 -16.42
C GLN A 245 -5.77 3.98 -17.14
N GLN A 246 -5.14 4.98 -16.52
CA GLN A 246 -4.00 5.69 -17.10
C GLN A 246 -2.77 4.78 -17.21
N GLN A 247 -2.48 4.04 -16.14
CA GLN A 247 -1.37 3.10 -16.03
C GLN A 247 -1.77 1.92 -15.12
N TRP A 248 -0.91 0.90 -15.06
CA TRP A 248 -1.02 -0.16 -14.06
C TRP A 248 0.27 -0.99 -13.96
N TYR A 249 0.54 -1.51 -12.77
CA TYR A 249 1.58 -2.52 -12.57
C TYR A 249 0.95 -3.84 -12.12
N THR A 250 1.11 -4.89 -12.94
CA THR A 250 0.65 -6.24 -12.60
C THR A 250 1.85 -7.17 -12.58
N ARG A 251 2.00 -7.98 -11.52
CA ARG A 251 3.07 -8.97 -11.46
C ARG A 251 2.63 -10.36 -11.01
N ASN A 252 3.39 -11.39 -11.38
CA ASN A 252 3.19 -12.79 -10.97
C ASN A 252 1.71 -13.24 -11.09
N THR A 253 1.03 -12.78 -12.13
CA THR A 253 -0.41 -13.00 -12.32
C THR A 253 -0.65 -13.95 -13.47
N SER A 254 -1.57 -14.88 -13.29
CA SER A 254 -1.97 -15.85 -14.31
C SER A 254 -3.32 -15.48 -14.88
N PHE A 255 -3.37 -15.21 -16.19
CA PHE A 255 -4.60 -14.94 -16.92
C PHE A 255 -5.06 -16.18 -17.72
N PRO A 256 -6.36 -16.28 -18.05
CA PRO A 256 -6.82 -17.25 -19.04
C PRO A 256 -6.09 -17.07 -20.38
N SER A 257 -5.97 -18.16 -21.13
CA SER A 257 -5.31 -18.19 -22.43
C SER A 257 -5.86 -17.12 -23.37
N GLY A 258 -4.96 -16.50 -24.14
CA GLY A 258 -5.30 -15.45 -25.09
C GLY A 258 -4.22 -14.38 -25.12
N SER A 259 -4.21 -13.60 -26.20
CA SER A 259 -3.21 -12.55 -26.43
C SER A 259 -3.84 -11.18 -26.72
N GLY A 260 -5.18 -11.08 -26.63
CA GLY A 260 -5.92 -9.84 -26.85
C GLY A 260 -5.54 -8.73 -25.86
N ALA A 261 -5.72 -7.48 -26.29
CA ALA A 261 -5.50 -6.30 -25.48
C ALA A 261 -6.37 -6.32 -24.21
N MET A 262 -5.80 -5.89 -23.10
CA MET A 262 -6.47 -5.81 -21.79
C MET A 262 -6.72 -4.35 -21.38
N GLY A 263 -6.82 -3.43 -22.34
CA GLY A 263 -7.06 -1.99 -22.08
C GLY A 263 -5.88 -1.28 -21.42
N GLY A 264 -6.17 -0.12 -20.82
CA GLY A 264 -5.16 0.79 -20.28
C GLY A 264 -4.61 1.77 -21.31
N SER A 265 -4.16 2.94 -20.84
CA SER A 265 -3.95 4.11 -21.72
C SER A 265 -2.49 4.40 -22.05
N TYR A 266 -1.62 4.52 -21.04
CA TYR A 266 -0.28 5.11 -21.22
C TYR A 266 0.86 4.18 -20.86
N ASN A 267 0.82 3.54 -19.69
CA ASN A 267 1.94 2.75 -19.15
C ASN A 267 1.44 1.51 -18.37
N MET A 268 1.31 0.38 -19.06
CA MET A 268 0.83 -0.89 -18.52
C MET A 268 2.00 -1.88 -18.48
N VAL A 269 2.45 -2.26 -17.29
CA VAL A 269 3.59 -3.17 -17.11
C VAL A 269 3.11 -4.51 -16.54
N TRP A 270 3.56 -5.60 -17.16
CA TRP A 270 3.12 -6.97 -16.86
C TRP A 270 4.34 -7.85 -16.54
N GLN A 271 4.71 -7.95 -15.26
CA GLN A 271 5.94 -8.58 -14.80
C GLN A 271 5.73 -10.05 -14.42
N GLY A 272 6.42 -11.00 -15.06
CA GLY A 272 6.29 -12.42 -14.72
C GLY A 272 4.85 -12.94 -14.86
N CYS A 273 4.05 -12.34 -15.74
CA CYS A 273 2.65 -12.70 -15.92
C CYS A 273 2.49 -13.83 -16.94
N VAL A 274 1.66 -14.83 -16.62
CA VAL A 274 1.26 -15.88 -17.57
C VAL A 274 0.13 -15.35 -18.45
N ASN A 275 0.29 -15.46 -19.77
CA ASN A 275 -0.63 -14.94 -20.78
C ASN A 275 -0.83 -13.41 -20.70
N ALA A 276 0.23 -12.64 -20.44
CA ALA A 276 0.20 -11.18 -20.56
C ALA A 276 -0.22 -10.72 -21.98
N PRO A 277 -0.75 -9.49 -22.14
CA PRO A 277 -0.98 -8.93 -23.48
C PRO A 277 0.35 -8.75 -24.22
N GLN A 278 0.27 -8.70 -25.56
CA GLN A 278 1.44 -8.47 -26.40
C GLN A 278 2.03 -7.07 -26.19
N ALA A 279 3.34 -6.96 -26.35
CA ALA A 279 4.03 -5.69 -26.24
C ALA A 279 3.54 -4.69 -27.30
N ASN A 280 3.32 -3.44 -26.88
CA ASN A 280 3.05 -2.32 -27.77
C ASN A 280 3.55 -1.01 -27.11
N ASP A 281 3.07 0.14 -27.57
CA ASP A 281 3.48 1.44 -27.02
C ASP A 281 3.05 1.67 -25.57
N ALA A 282 1.93 1.08 -25.16
CA ALA A 282 1.39 1.19 -23.80
C ALA A 282 1.65 -0.07 -22.95
N ASN A 283 1.90 -1.23 -23.56
CA ASN A 283 2.02 -2.52 -22.88
C ASN A 283 3.46 -3.02 -22.90
N SER A 284 3.99 -3.30 -21.70
CA SER A 284 5.36 -3.78 -21.47
C SER A 284 5.32 -5.11 -20.71
N PRO A 285 5.11 -6.26 -21.40
CA PRO A 285 5.26 -7.56 -20.79
C PRO A 285 6.73 -7.88 -20.54
N ILE A 286 7.03 -8.42 -19.36
CA ILE A 286 8.37 -8.81 -18.92
C ILE A 286 8.27 -10.26 -18.44
N SER A 287 9.20 -11.10 -18.88
CA SER A 287 9.10 -12.55 -18.83
C SER A 287 8.94 -13.12 -17.42
N ASP A 288 9.67 -12.58 -16.46
CA ASP A 288 9.87 -13.15 -15.13
C ASP A 288 10.18 -12.06 -14.11
N THR A 289 9.81 -12.22 -12.85
CA THR A 289 10.19 -11.31 -11.77
C THR A 289 11.55 -11.77 -11.18
N PRO A 290 12.67 -11.05 -11.41
CA PRO A 290 14.01 -11.59 -11.20
C PRO A 290 14.34 -11.99 -9.76
N ILE A 291 13.82 -11.22 -8.80
CA ILE A 291 13.92 -11.53 -7.38
C ILE A 291 12.72 -10.98 -6.65
N ILE A 292 12.00 -11.83 -5.93
CA ILE A 292 10.83 -11.41 -5.14
C ILE A 292 10.55 -12.42 -4.04
N ARG A 293 9.93 -11.93 -2.98
CA ARG A 293 9.16 -12.74 -2.05
C ARG A 293 7.81 -12.06 -1.88
N GLU A 294 6.75 -12.83 -1.77
CA GLU A 294 5.43 -12.25 -1.54
C GLU A 294 5.32 -11.67 -0.12
N LYS A 295 4.41 -10.71 0.05
CA LYS A 295 4.15 -10.06 1.34
C LYS A 295 3.71 -11.09 2.38
N PRO A 296 4.24 -11.05 3.63
CA PRO A 296 3.69 -11.85 4.72
C PRO A 296 2.20 -11.56 4.96
N PHE A 297 1.46 -12.58 5.40
CA PHE A 297 0.03 -12.45 5.68
C PHE A 297 -0.40 -13.31 6.87
N LEU A 298 -1.48 -12.87 7.53
CA LEU A 298 -2.09 -13.54 8.68
C LEU A 298 -3.00 -14.68 8.20
N PHE A 299 -2.96 -15.83 8.88
CA PHE A 299 -3.87 -16.95 8.63
C PHE A 299 -4.11 -17.77 9.91
N ILE A 300 -5.08 -18.68 9.87
CA ILE A 300 -5.33 -19.67 10.92
C ILE A 300 -4.82 -21.03 10.44
N ASP A 301 -3.93 -21.66 11.20
CA ASP A 301 -3.40 -22.98 10.85
C ASP A 301 -4.27 -24.12 11.43
N LYS A 302 -3.92 -25.36 11.11
CA LYS A 302 -4.66 -26.57 11.49
C LYS A 302 -4.82 -26.79 13.00
N ASP A 303 -3.99 -26.15 13.82
CA ASP A 303 -4.10 -26.14 15.28
C ASP A 303 -5.10 -25.11 15.81
N GLY A 304 -5.71 -24.33 14.92
CA GLY A 304 -6.69 -23.29 15.26
C GLY A 304 -6.06 -21.99 15.76
N GLU A 305 -4.73 -21.85 15.66
CA GLU A 305 -4.00 -20.67 16.11
C GLU A 305 -3.75 -19.67 14.98
N TYR A 306 -3.72 -18.38 15.35
CA TYR A 306 -3.30 -17.31 14.44
C TYR A 306 -1.80 -17.40 14.19
N LYS A 307 -1.43 -17.39 12.91
CA LYS A 307 -0.05 -17.49 12.46
C LYS A 307 0.22 -16.49 11.34
N VAL A 308 1.49 -16.16 11.15
CA VAL A 308 1.94 -15.38 10.00
C VAL A 308 2.70 -16.31 9.07
N PHE A 309 2.26 -16.36 7.82
CA PHE A 309 3.06 -17.00 6.77
C PHE A 309 4.01 -15.98 6.18
N VAL A 310 5.28 -16.37 6.09
CA VAL A 310 6.40 -15.54 5.65
C VAL A 310 6.97 -16.21 4.38
N PRO A 311 6.49 -15.82 3.18
CA PRO A 311 6.89 -16.45 1.92
C PRO A 311 8.41 -16.40 1.70
N ALA A 312 8.95 -17.45 1.07
CA ALA A 312 10.36 -17.56 0.74
C ALA A 312 10.76 -16.65 -0.43
N TRP A 313 12.04 -16.28 -0.49
CA TRP A 313 12.64 -15.64 -1.66
C TRP A 313 12.61 -16.57 -2.86
N GLN A 314 12.29 -15.99 -4.02
CA GLN A 314 12.20 -16.66 -5.30
C GLN A 314 12.92 -15.81 -6.35
N LYS A 315 13.46 -16.49 -7.35
CA LYS A 315 14.13 -15.87 -8.50
C LYS A 315 13.38 -16.23 -9.78
N ASP A 316 13.46 -15.33 -10.75
CA ASP A 316 12.92 -15.51 -12.09
C ASP A 316 11.47 -16.01 -12.08
N ARG A 317 10.64 -15.41 -11.20
CA ARG A 317 9.30 -15.91 -10.91
C ARG A 317 8.34 -15.63 -12.07
N VAL A 318 7.58 -16.66 -12.45
CA VAL A 318 6.47 -16.57 -13.39
C VAL A 318 5.19 -17.09 -12.74
N GLY A 319 4.11 -16.32 -12.82
CA GLY A 319 2.80 -16.67 -12.28
C GLY A 319 2.74 -16.73 -10.75
N VAL A 320 1.58 -17.17 -10.24
CA VAL A 320 1.23 -17.17 -8.81
C VAL A 320 2.12 -18.06 -7.95
N SER A 321 2.41 -17.63 -6.72
CA SER A 321 3.23 -18.25 -5.66
C SER A 321 2.63 -19.50 -5.03
N TRP A 322 1.33 -19.70 -5.21
CA TRP A 322 0.51 -20.74 -4.59
C TRP A 322 -0.18 -21.62 -5.64
N SER A 323 -0.76 -22.73 -5.21
CA SER A 323 -1.58 -23.63 -6.03
C SER A 323 -2.88 -23.97 -5.30
N SER A 324 -3.76 -24.76 -5.92
CA SER A 324 -5.01 -25.21 -5.30
C SER A 324 -4.84 -26.09 -4.05
N THR A 325 -3.62 -26.55 -3.76
CA THR A 325 -3.33 -27.43 -2.62
C THR A 325 -2.10 -27.03 -1.82
N ASP A 326 -1.39 -25.97 -2.22
CA ASP A 326 -0.13 -25.54 -1.59
C ASP A 326 -0.09 -24.02 -1.50
N MET A 327 0.14 -23.52 -0.28
CA MET A 327 0.23 -22.09 0.01
C MET A 327 1.54 -21.45 -0.49
N GLY A 328 2.48 -22.26 -0.96
CA GLY A 328 3.79 -21.85 -1.45
C GLY A 328 4.88 -22.11 -0.42
N GLN A 329 6.14 -21.95 -0.83
CA GLN A 329 7.28 -22.09 0.07
C GLN A 329 7.43 -20.88 0.99
N GLY A 330 7.71 -21.11 2.27
CA GLY A 330 7.88 -20.07 3.26
C GLY A 330 8.02 -20.63 4.67
N LYS A 331 8.05 -19.73 5.65
CA LYS A 331 8.08 -20.06 7.07
C LYS A 331 6.75 -19.71 7.71
N ILE A 332 6.32 -20.51 8.67
CA ILE A 332 5.14 -20.24 9.50
C ILE A 332 5.65 -19.79 10.87
N GLN A 333 5.13 -18.68 11.37
CA GLN A 333 5.45 -18.14 12.70
C GLN A 333 4.17 -18.05 13.54
N ASP A 334 4.27 -18.37 14.82
CA ASP A 334 3.15 -18.31 15.75
C ASP A 334 2.93 -16.86 16.19
N LEU A 335 1.72 -16.31 16.01
CA LEU A 335 1.49 -14.89 16.28
C LEU A 335 1.71 -14.55 17.75
N LEU A 336 1.24 -15.38 18.68
CA LEU A 336 1.27 -15.06 20.10
C LEU A 336 2.66 -15.32 20.72
N THR A 337 3.47 -16.16 20.08
CA THR A 337 4.81 -16.53 20.57
C THR A 337 5.93 -15.74 19.89
N ASP A 338 5.84 -15.47 18.59
CA ASP A 338 6.92 -14.82 17.83
C ASP A 338 6.69 -13.31 17.62
N TRP A 339 5.46 -12.83 17.85
CA TRP A 339 5.07 -11.44 17.55
C TRP A 339 4.57 -10.69 18.77
N TYR A 340 4.61 -9.37 18.65
CA TYR A 340 3.90 -8.41 19.46
C TYR A 340 2.79 -7.80 18.58
N VAL A 341 1.54 -7.96 19.01
CA VAL A 341 0.37 -7.38 18.32
C VAL A 341 0.18 -5.97 18.86
N ALA A 342 0.72 -5.00 18.11
CA ALA A 342 0.62 -3.60 18.46
C ALA A 342 -0.80 -3.10 18.18
N LYS A 343 -1.33 -2.29 19.09
CA LYS A 343 -2.66 -1.67 18.99
C LYS A 343 -2.55 -0.15 19.04
N GLU A 344 -3.56 0.53 18.50
CA GLU A 344 -3.70 1.98 18.62
C GLU A 344 -3.57 2.41 20.10
N GLY A 345 -2.65 3.35 20.36
CA GLY A 345 -2.27 3.79 21.70
C GLY A 345 -0.94 3.24 22.21
N ASP A 346 -0.42 2.15 21.64
CA ASP A 346 0.92 1.66 21.94
C ASP A 346 1.99 2.69 21.54
N THR A 347 2.99 2.84 22.40
CA THR A 347 4.06 3.83 22.25
C THR A 347 5.25 3.31 21.46
N ASP A 348 6.08 4.22 20.94
CA ASP A 348 7.37 3.88 20.34
C ASP A 348 8.27 3.08 21.30
N ILE A 349 8.18 3.33 22.61
CA ILE A 349 8.93 2.61 23.65
C ILE A 349 8.49 1.14 23.72
N GLU A 350 7.19 0.86 23.76
CA GLU A 350 6.66 -0.50 23.84
C GLU A 350 7.01 -1.32 22.60
N ILE A 351 6.81 -0.73 21.42
CA ILE A 351 7.13 -1.36 20.13
C ILE A 351 8.62 -1.66 20.04
N ASN A 352 9.49 -0.69 20.37
CA ASN A 352 10.93 -0.88 20.34
C ASN A 352 11.42 -1.89 21.38
N ASN A 353 10.80 -1.95 22.56
CA ASN A 353 11.09 -2.98 23.56
C ASN A 353 10.69 -4.38 23.09
N ALA A 354 9.58 -4.52 22.37
CA ALA A 354 9.18 -5.79 21.77
C ALA A 354 10.18 -6.27 20.70
N LEU A 355 10.62 -5.37 19.81
CA LEU A 355 11.69 -5.66 18.85
C LEU A 355 12.98 -6.07 19.56
N LYS A 356 13.35 -5.38 20.63
CA LYS A 356 14.52 -5.71 21.47
C LYS A 356 14.40 -7.10 22.09
N ALA A 357 13.21 -7.48 22.54
CA ALA A 357 12.92 -8.80 23.08
C ALA A 357 12.87 -9.91 22.01
N GLY A 358 13.15 -9.59 20.75
CA GLY A 358 13.18 -10.55 19.65
C GLY A 358 11.80 -10.84 19.05
N LYS A 359 10.79 -10.01 19.31
CA LYS A 359 9.48 -10.13 18.67
C LYS A 359 9.50 -9.45 17.30
N ASN A 360 8.71 -9.97 16.38
CA ASN A 360 8.23 -9.21 15.23
C ASN A 360 7.00 -8.38 15.63
N ILE A 361 6.63 -7.36 14.84
CA ILE A 361 5.51 -6.48 15.17
C ILE A 361 4.39 -6.65 14.15
N PHE A 362 3.20 -6.96 14.63
CA PHE A 362 1.97 -6.93 13.85
C PHE A 362 1.13 -5.73 14.27
N PHE A 363 0.99 -4.73 13.42
CA PHE A 363 0.20 -3.53 13.70
C PHE A 363 -1.25 -3.74 13.30
N THR A 364 -2.15 -3.59 14.26
CA THR A 364 -3.58 -3.56 13.99
C THR A 364 -4.00 -2.17 13.49
N PRO A 365 -5.13 -2.04 12.79
CA PRO A 365 -5.54 -0.77 12.20
C PRO A 365 -5.69 0.33 13.24
N GLY A 366 -5.14 1.50 12.96
CA GLY A 366 -5.17 2.64 13.86
C GLY A 366 -4.08 3.68 13.57
N HIS A 367 -4.10 4.75 14.35
CA HIS A 367 -3.08 5.80 14.33
C HIS A 367 -2.07 5.60 15.47
N TYR A 368 -0.79 5.60 15.14
CA TYR A 368 0.31 5.37 16.09
C TYR A 368 1.16 6.63 16.19
N ALA A 369 0.99 7.35 17.29
CA ALA A 369 1.76 8.56 17.59
C ALA A 369 3.14 8.21 18.16
N LEU A 370 4.20 8.59 17.46
CA LEU A 370 5.58 8.20 17.76
C LEU A 370 6.40 9.40 18.23
N ASN A 371 6.92 9.36 19.47
CA ASN A 371 7.83 10.39 19.98
C ASN A 371 9.29 10.18 19.52
N ALA A 372 9.60 8.99 19.00
CA ALA A 372 10.86 8.64 18.38
C ALA A 372 10.62 7.56 17.29
N PRO A 373 11.56 7.35 16.34
CA PRO A 373 11.42 6.30 15.34
C PRO A 373 11.33 4.90 15.96
N ILE A 374 10.59 4.03 15.30
CA ILE A 374 10.69 2.57 15.49
C ILE A 374 12.04 2.12 14.91
N GLN A 375 12.87 1.49 15.73
CA GLN A 375 14.23 1.07 15.40
C GLN A 375 14.26 -0.43 15.09
N VAL A 376 14.48 -0.77 13.82
CA VAL A 376 14.53 -2.16 13.35
C VAL A 376 15.98 -2.54 13.11
N ASN A 377 16.58 -3.23 14.08
CA ASN A 377 18.03 -3.43 14.14
C ASN A 377 18.47 -4.90 14.25
N ARG A 378 17.52 -5.83 14.19
CA ARG A 378 17.75 -7.27 14.24
C ARG A 378 17.57 -7.89 12.85
N LYS A 379 18.46 -8.81 12.50
CA LYS A 379 18.31 -9.70 11.34
C LYS A 379 16.93 -10.38 11.36
N ASP A 380 16.31 -10.50 10.20
CA ASP A 380 15.00 -11.13 10.01
C ASP A 380 13.84 -10.50 10.83
N ALA A 381 14.00 -9.28 11.34
CA ALA A 381 12.91 -8.56 12.00
C ALA A 381 11.81 -8.19 11.00
N ILE A 382 10.55 -8.32 11.42
CA ILE A 382 9.39 -8.03 10.58
C ILE A 382 8.49 -7.00 11.25
N LEU A 383 8.14 -5.96 10.50
CA LEU A 383 7.02 -5.06 10.77
C LEU A 383 5.93 -5.33 9.73
N LEU A 384 4.74 -5.73 10.18
CA LEU A 384 3.61 -6.05 9.31
C LEU A 384 2.35 -5.29 9.77
N GLY A 385 1.82 -4.42 8.94
CA GLY A 385 0.50 -3.83 9.14
C GLY A 385 -0.63 -4.68 8.56
N ALA A 386 -1.82 -4.58 9.14
CA ALA A 386 -3.06 -5.23 8.67
C ALA A 386 -3.59 -4.60 7.36
N GLY A 387 -2.78 -4.62 6.30
CA GLY A 387 -3.06 -4.03 4.99
C GLY A 387 -2.56 -2.59 4.84
N ILE A 388 -2.32 -2.17 3.59
CA ILE A 388 -1.86 -0.80 3.29
C ILE A 388 -2.86 0.25 3.77
N ALA A 389 -2.34 1.31 4.41
CA ALA A 389 -3.05 2.47 4.91
C ALA A 389 -4.07 2.23 6.05
N SER A 390 -4.40 1.00 6.41
CA SER A 390 -5.17 0.71 7.64
C SER A 390 -4.33 1.00 8.90
N VAL A 391 -3.01 1.00 8.79
CA VAL A 391 -2.07 1.39 9.84
C VAL A 391 -1.39 2.69 9.45
N THR A 392 -1.47 3.70 10.31
CA THR A 392 -0.85 5.01 10.10
C THR A 392 0.14 5.31 11.22
N LEU A 393 1.41 5.50 10.87
CA LEU A 393 2.47 5.92 11.79
C LEU A 393 2.69 7.42 11.66
N GLU A 394 2.75 8.12 12.79
CA GLU A 394 2.73 9.58 12.85
C GLU A 394 3.80 10.11 13.80
N PRO A 395 4.78 10.89 13.35
CA PRO A 395 5.73 11.53 14.25
C PRO A 395 5.00 12.62 15.04
N THR A 396 5.15 12.63 16.36
CA THR A 396 4.68 13.75 17.19
C THR A 396 5.61 14.96 17.04
N GLU A 397 5.27 16.08 17.67
CA GLU A 397 6.13 17.28 17.66
C GLU A 397 7.50 17.06 18.32
N LYS A 398 7.64 15.98 19.12
CA LYS A 398 8.91 15.61 19.77
C LYS A 398 9.82 14.80 18.86
N ASN A 399 9.30 14.27 17.75
CA ASN A 399 10.02 13.42 16.83
C ASN A 399 10.41 14.21 15.58
N THR A 400 11.68 14.58 15.48
CA THR A 400 12.24 15.28 14.32
C THR A 400 12.94 14.33 13.34
N TRP A 401 12.96 13.02 13.62
CA TRP A 401 13.73 12.04 12.85
C TRP A 401 12.90 11.32 11.80
N GLY A 402 11.72 10.80 12.17
CA GLY A 402 10.87 9.99 11.30
C GLY A 402 10.12 8.86 11.99
N CYS A 403 9.45 8.02 11.21
CA CYS A 403 8.64 6.91 11.73
C CYS A 403 9.44 5.62 11.91
N ILE A 404 10.20 5.20 10.88
CA ILE A 404 10.92 3.91 10.90
C ILE A 404 12.37 4.09 10.46
N TYR A 405 13.29 3.62 11.30
CA TYR A 405 14.72 3.59 11.05
C TYR A 405 15.19 2.13 11.07
N VAL A 406 15.66 1.65 9.93
CA VAL A 406 16.19 0.29 9.76
C VAL A 406 17.71 0.33 9.72
N ASP A 407 18.36 -0.56 10.45
CA ASP A 407 19.81 -0.75 10.37
C ASP A 407 20.19 -1.72 9.25
N ASP A 408 21.45 -1.65 8.79
CA ASP A 408 22.00 -2.43 7.69
C ASP A 408 22.12 -3.94 8.06
N ARG A 409 21.00 -4.66 7.97
CA ARG A 409 20.83 -6.05 8.43
C ARG A 409 20.01 -6.87 7.45
N ASP A 410 20.42 -8.12 7.27
CA ASP A 410 19.74 -9.10 6.42
C ASP A 410 18.27 -9.31 6.77
N GLY A 411 17.47 -9.60 5.75
CA GLY A 411 16.18 -10.28 5.88
C GLY A 411 15.07 -9.48 6.53
N ILE A 412 15.29 -8.19 6.82
CA ILE A 412 14.28 -7.33 7.40
C ILE A 412 13.10 -7.20 6.42
N ILE A 413 11.88 -7.24 6.96
CA ILE A 413 10.66 -7.04 6.19
C ILE A 413 9.86 -5.90 6.81
N ILE A 414 9.45 -4.93 6.00
CA ILE A 414 8.47 -3.92 6.38
C ILE A 414 7.35 -3.96 5.37
N ALA A 415 6.11 -4.14 5.84
CA ALA A 415 4.99 -4.20 4.91
C ALA A 415 3.66 -3.66 5.43
N GLY A 416 2.89 -3.03 4.54
CA GLY A 416 1.50 -2.62 4.78
C GLY A 416 1.39 -1.44 5.74
N LEU A 417 2.25 -0.42 5.60
CA LEU A 417 2.30 0.72 6.51
C LEU A 417 2.18 2.03 5.73
N LEU A 418 1.40 2.96 6.28
CA LEU A 418 1.38 4.35 5.86
C LEU A 418 2.12 5.18 6.90
N MET A 419 3.11 5.95 6.47
CA MET A 419 3.73 7.00 7.28
C MET A 419 3.13 8.35 6.88
N ASP A 420 2.55 9.04 7.85
CA ASP A 420 1.92 10.35 7.65
C ASP A 420 2.70 11.42 8.41
N SER A 421 2.95 12.55 7.78
CA SER A 421 3.77 13.61 8.38
C SER A 421 2.95 14.83 8.73
N PHE A 422 2.55 14.91 10.01
CA PHE A 422 2.00 16.12 10.62
C PHE A 422 3.06 17.08 11.17
N ASN A 423 4.31 16.61 11.23
CA ASN A 423 5.45 17.30 11.82
C ASN A 423 6.67 17.24 10.89
N SER A 424 7.54 18.24 11.00
CA SER A 424 8.81 18.27 10.28
C SER A 424 9.72 17.14 10.74
N THR A 425 10.27 16.39 9.80
CA THR A 425 11.17 15.26 10.06
C THR A 425 12.27 15.20 9.00
N THR A 426 13.39 14.55 9.31
CA THR A 426 14.41 14.30 8.28
C THR A 426 13.92 13.29 7.24
N TYR A 427 13.34 12.18 7.72
CA TYR A 427 12.78 11.10 6.89
C TYR A 427 11.37 10.73 7.36
N GLN A 428 10.56 10.10 6.50
CA GLN A 428 9.44 9.29 6.99
C GLN A 428 9.92 7.86 7.27
N ILE A 429 10.74 7.30 6.38
CA ILE A 429 11.39 6.00 6.54
C ILE A 429 12.81 6.00 5.97
N ARG A 430 13.73 5.35 6.68
CA ARG A 430 15.13 5.18 6.26
C ARG A 430 15.57 3.73 6.39
N ILE A 431 16.16 3.19 5.32
CA ILE A 431 16.67 1.82 5.23
C ILE A 431 18.19 1.82 5.16
N GLY A 432 18.85 1.32 6.20
CA GLY A 432 20.30 1.37 6.33
C GLY A 432 20.80 2.76 6.73
N ASN A 433 21.90 2.81 7.49
CA ASN A 433 22.65 4.03 7.76
C ASN A 433 23.37 4.54 6.52
N GLN A 434 23.81 5.80 6.54
CA GLN A 434 24.49 6.42 5.39
C GLN A 434 25.78 5.66 4.99
N GLU A 435 26.41 4.96 5.94
CA GLU A 435 27.61 4.14 5.75
C GLU A 435 27.27 2.66 5.45
N ALA A 436 26.00 2.37 5.11
CA ALA A 436 25.57 1.03 4.73
C ALA A 436 26.39 0.54 3.53
N THR A 437 27.01 -0.62 3.71
CA THR A 437 27.93 -1.23 2.74
C THR A 437 27.82 -2.75 2.74
N ALA A 438 26.99 -3.34 3.60
CA ALA A 438 26.81 -4.77 3.65
C ALA A 438 26.15 -5.28 2.36
N ASP A 439 26.56 -6.47 1.92
CA ASP A 439 25.88 -7.22 0.87
C ASP A 439 24.78 -8.07 1.51
N HIS A 440 23.54 -7.85 1.07
CA HIS A 440 22.36 -8.57 1.53
C HIS A 440 21.82 -9.54 0.47
N SER A 441 22.54 -9.81 -0.62
CA SER A 441 22.09 -10.63 -1.75
C SER A 441 21.59 -12.03 -1.38
N ALA A 442 22.13 -12.64 -0.31
CA ALA A 442 21.72 -13.96 0.19
C ALA A 442 20.39 -13.93 0.97
N ASN A 443 20.07 -12.81 1.62
CA ASN A 443 18.82 -12.61 2.34
C ASN A 443 18.44 -11.12 2.31
N PRO A 444 17.88 -10.66 1.17
CA PRO A 444 17.56 -9.26 0.94
C PRO A 444 16.58 -8.67 1.97
N ILE A 445 16.54 -7.34 2.02
CA ILE A 445 15.51 -6.59 2.75
C ILE A 445 14.29 -6.43 1.84
N LEU A 446 13.08 -6.65 2.37
CA LEU A 446 11.82 -6.44 1.64
C LEU A 446 11.07 -5.23 2.20
N LEU A 447 10.65 -4.34 1.31
CA LEU A 447 9.64 -3.31 1.59
C LEU A 447 8.44 -3.55 0.69
N ALA A 448 7.24 -3.75 1.25
CA ALA A 448 6.05 -4.02 0.44
C ALA A 448 4.84 -3.22 0.88
N ASP A 449 4.08 -2.65 -0.04
CA ASP A 449 2.89 -1.84 0.30
C ASP A 449 3.23 -0.69 1.28
N ILE A 450 4.18 0.17 0.90
CA ILE A 450 4.63 1.30 1.71
C ILE A 450 4.06 2.61 1.15
N THR A 451 3.40 3.38 2.02
CA THR A 451 2.88 4.70 1.67
C THR A 451 3.54 5.78 2.51
N CYS A 452 3.99 6.85 1.87
CA CYS A 452 4.51 8.04 2.52
C CYS A 452 3.63 9.22 2.11
N ARG A 453 2.93 9.82 3.07
CA ARG A 453 2.10 11.00 2.83
C ARG A 453 2.72 12.24 3.44
N VAL A 454 2.90 13.27 2.62
CA VAL A 454 3.34 14.60 3.05
C VAL A 454 2.20 15.58 2.87
N GLY A 455 1.43 15.74 3.93
CA GLY A 455 0.44 16.77 4.06
C GLY A 455 -0.98 16.43 3.63
N GLY A 456 -1.73 17.45 3.21
CA GLY A 456 -3.16 17.36 2.85
C GLY A 456 -4.09 17.84 3.97
N VAL A 457 -3.88 17.42 5.22
CA VAL A 457 -4.78 17.75 6.34
C VAL A 457 -4.16 18.58 7.46
N GLN A 458 -2.84 18.74 7.47
CA GLN A 458 -2.14 19.47 8.53
C GLN A 458 -2.34 20.99 8.40
N SER A 459 -2.50 21.64 9.55
CA SER A 459 -2.77 23.08 9.64
C SER A 459 -1.51 23.96 9.71
N LYS A 460 -0.35 23.35 9.95
CA LYS A 460 0.94 24.04 10.13
C LYS A 460 1.91 23.75 9.00
N ASN A 461 2.90 24.63 8.85
CA ASN A 461 4.01 24.39 7.95
C ASN A 461 4.86 23.24 8.48
N ILE A 462 5.15 22.29 7.60
CA ILE A 462 6.05 21.17 7.85
C ILE A 462 7.13 21.16 6.79
N GLN A 463 8.25 20.54 7.13
CA GLN A 463 9.33 20.30 6.20
C GLN A 463 9.88 18.89 6.40
N ILE A 464 9.94 18.15 5.31
CA ILE A 464 10.57 16.84 5.24
C ILE A 464 11.72 16.92 4.25
N HIS A 465 12.88 16.36 4.58
CA HIS A 465 13.96 16.34 3.60
C HIS A 465 13.67 15.32 2.51
N THR A 466 13.49 14.05 2.87
CA THR A 466 13.06 13.01 1.92
C THR A 466 12.04 12.08 2.54
N SER A 467 11.01 11.67 1.79
CA SER A 467 10.02 10.72 2.33
C SER A 467 10.66 9.37 2.63
N MET A 468 11.38 8.80 1.66
CA MET A 468 12.04 7.50 1.78
C MET A 468 13.51 7.58 1.36
N GLN A 469 14.39 7.06 2.21
CA GLN A 469 15.81 6.87 1.89
C GLN A 469 16.17 5.38 1.93
N ILE A 470 16.80 4.87 0.88
CA ILE A 470 17.31 3.50 0.80
C ILE A 470 18.84 3.55 0.64
N ASN A 471 19.55 3.24 1.72
CA ASN A 471 21.00 3.15 1.77
C ASN A 471 21.52 1.71 1.73
N SER A 472 20.80 0.74 2.31
CA SER A 472 21.21 -0.67 2.27
C SER A 472 21.22 -1.22 0.85
N ASN A 473 22.20 -2.07 0.56
CA ASN A 473 22.28 -2.78 -0.72
C ASN A 473 21.22 -3.88 -0.81
N ASN A 474 20.93 -4.32 -2.03
CA ASN A 474 20.03 -5.44 -2.32
C ASN A 474 18.63 -5.29 -1.69
N VAL A 475 18.12 -4.08 -1.51
CA VAL A 475 16.74 -3.88 -1.07
C VAL A 475 15.79 -4.20 -2.21
N VAL A 476 14.74 -4.97 -1.93
CA VAL A 476 13.64 -5.22 -2.84
C VAL A 476 12.41 -4.42 -2.38
N GLY A 477 12.02 -3.45 -3.19
CA GLY A 477 10.78 -2.69 -2.99
C GLY A 477 9.66 -3.21 -3.88
N ASP A 478 8.46 -3.35 -3.33
CA ASP A 478 7.31 -3.89 -4.02
C ASP A 478 6.03 -3.14 -3.66
N HIS A 479 5.62 -2.25 -4.55
CA HIS A 479 4.50 -1.31 -4.42
C HIS A 479 4.73 -0.21 -3.39
N PHE A 480 5.12 0.97 -3.87
CA PHE A 480 5.23 2.19 -3.06
C PHE A 480 4.31 3.28 -3.58
N TRP A 481 3.77 4.09 -2.68
CA TRP A 481 3.27 5.41 -3.02
C TRP A 481 3.89 6.48 -2.13
N LEU A 482 4.71 7.33 -2.74
CA LEU A 482 5.37 8.45 -2.09
C LEU A 482 4.69 9.71 -2.62
N TRP A 483 3.90 10.37 -1.77
CA TRP A 483 2.98 11.40 -2.20
C TRP A 483 3.10 12.65 -1.33
N ARG A 484 3.58 13.74 -1.95
CA ARG A 484 3.38 15.08 -1.42
C ARG A 484 2.01 15.57 -1.84
N ALA A 485 1.15 15.89 -0.88
CA ALA A 485 -0.25 16.13 -1.15
C ALA A 485 -0.47 17.26 -2.17
N ASP A 486 -1.20 17.00 -3.26
CA ASP A 486 -1.61 18.01 -4.23
C ASP A 486 -2.98 18.63 -3.90
N HIS A 487 -3.75 17.97 -3.02
CA HIS A 487 -5.05 18.41 -2.52
C HIS A 487 -5.22 18.09 -1.03
N GLY A 488 -6.30 18.59 -0.44
CA GLY A 488 -6.58 18.39 0.98
C GLY A 488 -7.56 19.41 1.57
N SER A 489 -7.65 19.45 2.90
CA SER A 489 -8.56 20.35 3.62
C SER A 489 -8.08 21.81 3.63
N GLN A 490 -6.81 22.04 3.30
CA GLN A 490 -6.18 23.36 3.28
C GLN A 490 -6.04 23.92 1.85
N SER A 491 -5.99 25.24 1.73
CA SER A 491 -5.78 25.96 0.47
C SER A 491 -4.53 25.49 -0.29
N GLY A 492 -4.66 25.40 -1.61
CA GLY A 492 -3.59 24.99 -2.53
C GLY A 492 -2.71 26.12 -3.06
N GLY A 493 -2.05 25.87 -4.19
CA GLY A 493 -1.16 26.82 -4.87
C GLY A 493 0.01 27.26 -3.98
N ASN A 494 0.43 28.52 -4.09
CA ASN A 494 1.58 29.08 -3.38
C ASN A 494 1.55 28.86 -1.84
N LEU A 495 0.36 28.81 -1.23
CA LEU A 495 0.24 28.52 0.21
C LEU A 495 0.67 27.10 0.53
N ARG A 496 0.31 26.12 -0.31
CA ARG A 496 0.74 24.73 -0.16
C ARG A 496 2.23 24.56 -0.42
N TRP A 497 2.79 25.28 -1.39
CA TRP A 497 4.21 25.28 -1.67
C TRP A 497 5.08 25.62 -0.44
N GLY A 498 4.62 26.57 0.39
CA GLY A 498 5.28 26.92 1.64
C GLY A 498 4.95 26.00 2.82
N ARG A 499 3.75 25.41 2.84
CA ARG A 499 3.23 24.61 3.97
C ARG A 499 3.69 23.16 3.95
N ASP A 500 3.59 22.49 2.81
CA ASP A 500 3.72 21.03 2.70
C ASP A 500 5.09 20.69 2.09
N ARG A 501 6.20 21.13 2.68
CA ARG A 501 7.51 21.04 2.02
C ARG A 501 8.09 19.63 2.09
N CYS A 502 8.45 19.08 0.94
CA CYS A 502 9.33 17.92 0.87
C CYS A 502 10.18 17.96 -0.41
N LYS A 503 11.51 17.78 -0.27
CA LYS A 503 12.42 17.89 -1.42
C LYS A 503 12.28 16.71 -2.35
N ASN A 504 12.44 15.49 -1.84
CA ASN A 504 12.47 14.27 -2.65
C ASN A 504 11.54 13.19 -2.10
N GLY A 505 10.90 12.44 -2.98
CA GLY A 505 10.12 11.27 -2.58
C GLY A 505 11.03 10.13 -2.18
N LEU A 506 11.90 9.73 -3.10
CA LEU A 506 12.83 8.62 -2.92
C LEU A 506 14.25 9.05 -3.22
N THR A 507 15.17 8.71 -2.31
CA THR A 507 16.60 8.74 -2.58
C THR A 507 17.18 7.34 -2.37
N VAL A 508 17.90 6.83 -3.37
CA VAL A 508 18.54 5.50 -3.34
C VAL A 508 20.05 5.65 -3.47
N THR A 509 20.79 5.27 -2.44
CA THR A 509 22.26 5.23 -2.42
C THR A 509 22.81 3.81 -2.39
N GLY A 510 22.01 2.83 -1.96
CA GLY A 510 22.39 1.42 -1.96
C GLY A 510 22.49 0.84 -3.36
N ASP A 511 23.44 -0.07 -3.54
CA ASP A 511 23.65 -0.84 -4.75
C ASP A 511 22.66 -2.01 -4.88
N ASP A 512 22.42 -2.47 -6.11
CA ASP A 512 21.62 -3.66 -6.43
C ASP A 512 20.17 -3.60 -5.88
N VAL A 513 19.65 -2.39 -5.65
CA VAL A 513 18.26 -2.15 -5.25
C VAL A 513 17.33 -2.44 -6.43
N THR A 514 16.28 -3.22 -6.17
CA THR A 514 15.25 -3.57 -7.16
C THR A 514 13.89 -3.09 -6.71
N LEU A 515 13.22 -2.24 -7.50
CA LEU A 515 11.90 -1.70 -7.19
C LEU A 515 10.86 -2.17 -8.21
N TYR A 516 9.70 -2.58 -7.72
CA TYR A 516 8.54 -2.98 -8.50
C TYR A 516 7.36 -2.08 -8.15
N GLY A 517 6.72 -1.45 -9.13
CA GLY A 517 5.51 -0.64 -8.91
C GLY A 517 5.77 0.62 -8.07
N LEU A 518 6.63 1.52 -8.55
CA LEU A 518 6.94 2.79 -7.88
C LEU A 518 5.98 3.91 -8.32
N PHE A 519 5.33 4.56 -7.36
CA PHE A 519 4.55 5.78 -7.56
C PHE A 519 5.16 6.88 -6.70
N ALA A 520 5.64 7.97 -7.31
CA ALA A 520 6.29 9.08 -6.61
C ALA A 520 5.82 10.41 -7.19
N GLU A 521 5.21 11.27 -6.37
CA GLU A 521 4.45 12.42 -6.88
C GLU A 521 4.63 13.71 -6.07
N HIS A 522 4.73 14.82 -6.82
CA HIS A 522 4.57 16.20 -6.42
C HIS A 522 5.63 16.79 -5.48
N TYR A 523 6.79 16.15 -5.32
CA TYR A 523 7.88 16.65 -4.51
C TYR A 523 8.50 17.93 -5.11
N GLN A 524 9.15 18.76 -4.28
CA GLN A 524 9.62 20.08 -4.70
C GLN A 524 10.88 20.03 -5.58
N GLU A 525 11.64 18.93 -5.52
CA GLU A 525 12.84 18.68 -6.31
C GLU A 525 12.70 17.36 -7.10
N TYR A 526 13.75 16.55 -7.24
CA TYR A 526 13.65 15.25 -7.91
C TYR A 526 12.73 14.31 -7.12
N GLU A 527 11.78 13.72 -7.81
CA GLU A 527 10.80 12.81 -7.20
C GLU A 527 11.51 11.52 -6.77
N VAL A 528 12.41 11.04 -7.64
CA VAL A 528 13.35 9.95 -7.39
C VAL A 528 14.77 10.40 -7.75
N LEU A 529 15.69 10.30 -6.79
CA LEU A 529 17.13 10.47 -6.97
C LEU A 529 17.85 9.13 -6.76
N TRP A 530 18.55 8.65 -7.79
CA TRP A 530 19.25 7.38 -7.79
C TRP A 530 20.76 7.56 -7.90
N LEU A 531 21.46 7.05 -6.90
CA LEU A 531 22.91 7.21 -6.70
C LEU A 531 23.64 5.86 -6.65
N GLY A 532 22.96 4.77 -6.32
CA GLY A 532 23.54 3.42 -6.23
C GLY A 532 23.68 2.71 -7.57
N GLU A 533 24.63 1.78 -7.66
CA GLU A 533 24.94 1.01 -8.88
C GLU A 533 23.99 -0.18 -9.08
N ARG A 534 23.88 -0.64 -10.33
CA ARG A 534 23.13 -1.85 -10.76
C ARG A 534 21.67 -1.87 -10.33
N GLY A 535 21.11 -0.67 -10.11
CA GLY A 535 19.73 -0.47 -9.72
C GLY A 535 18.74 -0.90 -10.79
N ARG A 536 17.57 -1.41 -10.37
CA ARG A 536 16.49 -1.86 -11.26
C ARG A 536 15.16 -1.26 -10.85
N THR A 537 14.44 -0.63 -11.78
CA THR A 537 13.08 -0.14 -11.54
C THR A 537 12.12 -0.67 -12.60
N TYR A 538 11.15 -1.45 -12.17
CA TYR A 538 10.06 -1.94 -13.01
C TYR A 538 8.81 -1.16 -12.66
N PHE A 539 8.38 -0.33 -13.60
CA PHE A 539 7.31 0.64 -13.47
C PHE A 539 7.63 1.86 -12.57
N LEU A 540 7.44 3.05 -13.15
CA LEU A 540 7.28 4.31 -12.45
C LEU A 540 6.00 5.00 -12.92
N GLN A 541 5.26 5.58 -11.98
CA GLN A 541 4.31 6.65 -12.24
C GLN A 541 4.71 7.90 -11.45
N ASN A 542 4.62 9.06 -12.10
CA ASN A 542 4.92 10.35 -11.50
C ASN A 542 4.01 11.46 -12.04
N GLU A 543 3.74 12.45 -11.20
CA GLU A 543 3.35 13.79 -11.60
C GLU A 543 4.21 14.85 -10.87
N PRO A 544 4.66 15.93 -11.54
CA PRO A 544 5.39 17.02 -10.89
C PRO A 544 4.49 17.80 -9.92
N PRO A 545 5.05 18.65 -9.04
CA PRO A 545 4.26 19.51 -8.15
C PRO A 545 3.38 20.46 -8.96
N TYR A 546 2.10 20.53 -8.61
CA TYR A 546 1.15 21.40 -9.32
C TYR A 546 1.34 22.88 -8.97
N ASP A 547 2.03 23.15 -7.87
CA ASP A 547 1.96 24.37 -7.08
C ASP A 547 3.30 25.12 -7.01
N ALA A 548 4.24 24.81 -7.91
CA ALA A 548 5.45 25.62 -8.10
C ALA A 548 5.06 27.08 -8.42
N PRO A 549 5.42 28.09 -7.60
CA PRO A 549 4.86 29.43 -7.73
C PRO A 549 5.21 30.12 -9.04
N ASN A 550 6.45 29.96 -9.50
CA ASN A 550 6.98 30.50 -10.74
C ASN A 550 8.23 29.72 -11.17
N GLN A 551 8.64 29.91 -12.42
CA GLN A 551 9.77 29.18 -12.97
C GLN A 551 11.06 29.41 -12.18
N ALA A 552 11.34 30.65 -11.73
CA ALA A 552 12.59 30.98 -11.05
C ALA A 552 12.77 30.20 -9.73
N SER A 553 11.67 29.92 -9.02
CA SER A 553 11.68 29.12 -7.79
C SER A 553 11.79 27.61 -8.00
N TRP A 554 11.59 27.13 -9.24
CA TRP A 554 11.58 25.70 -9.56
C TRP A 554 12.49 25.41 -10.75
N ARG A 555 13.79 25.41 -10.46
CA ARG A 555 14.88 25.12 -11.41
C ARG A 555 15.90 24.25 -10.72
N SER A 556 16.42 23.26 -11.43
CA SER A 556 17.46 22.35 -10.98
C SER A 556 18.83 22.73 -11.56
N GLN A 557 19.86 22.00 -11.17
CA GLN A 557 21.22 22.11 -11.71
C GLN A 557 21.83 23.51 -11.53
N GLY A 558 21.67 24.06 -10.33
CA GLY A 558 22.10 25.43 -10.01
C GLY A 558 21.36 26.50 -10.81
N GLY A 559 20.09 26.25 -11.17
CA GLY A 559 19.26 27.19 -11.92
C GLY A 559 19.54 27.19 -13.43
N ARG A 560 20.07 26.10 -13.99
CA ARG A 560 20.31 25.98 -15.44
C ARG A 560 19.18 25.28 -16.16
N VAL A 561 18.45 24.40 -15.47
CA VAL A 561 17.40 23.56 -16.04
C VAL A 561 16.06 23.89 -15.38
N ASP A 562 15.04 24.09 -16.20
CA ASP A 562 13.69 24.40 -15.71
C ASP A 562 13.02 23.14 -15.17
N GLY A 563 12.55 23.20 -13.92
CA GLY A 563 11.99 22.07 -13.18
C GLY A 563 13.02 21.01 -12.77
N TYR A 564 12.50 19.96 -12.12
CA TYR A 564 13.26 18.78 -11.69
C TYR A 564 12.70 17.53 -12.40
N ALA A 565 13.59 16.65 -12.84
CA ALA A 565 13.20 15.39 -13.47
C ALA A 565 12.42 14.49 -12.48
N ALA A 566 11.51 13.66 -13.02
CA ALA A 566 10.80 12.66 -12.23
C ALA A 566 11.76 11.59 -11.68
N TYR A 567 12.80 11.28 -12.46
CA TYR A 567 13.76 10.25 -12.13
C TYR A 567 15.14 10.73 -12.59
N LYS A 568 16.01 10.99 -11.62
CA LYS A 568 17.41 11.39 -11.85
C LYS A 568 18.32 10.23 -11.45
N VAL A 569 19.01 9.64 -12.42
CA VAL A 569 20.19 8.80 -12.16
C VAL A 569 21.42 9.71 -12.18
N ALA A 570 22.19 9.72 -11.10
CA ALA A 570 23.41 10.53 -11.02
C ALA A 570 24.44 10.12 -12.08
N ASN A 571 25.25 11.06 -12.58
CA ASN A 571 26.18 10.72 -13.65
C ASN A 571 27.35 9.81 -13.21
N THR A 572 27.53 9.66 -11.90
CA THR A 572 28.50 8.72 -11.32
C THR A 572 28.11 7.28 -11.61
N VAL A 573 26.81 6.97 -11.66
CA VAL A 573 26.28 5.62 -11.87
C VAL A 573 26.71 5.08 -13.24
N LYS A 574 27.21 3.83 -13.26
CA LYS A 574 27.68 3.16 -14.47
C LYS A 574 26.68 2.18 -15.02
N GLU A 575 25.90 1.53 -14.17
CA GLU A 575 24.91 0.53 -14.55
C GLU A 575 23.56 0.78 -13.88
N HIS A 576 22.49 0.80 -14.66
CA HIS A 576 21.13 0.94 -14.17
C HIS A 576 20.15 0.45 -15.23
N HIS A 577 19.03 -0.14 -14.82
CA HIS A 577 17.97 -0.57 -15.73
C HIS A 577 16.59 -0.14 -15.24
N SER A 578 15.78 0.42 -16.12
CA SER A 578 14.35 0.55 -15.85
C SER A 578 13.48 0.33 -17.07
N ILE A 579 12.22 -0.01 -16.83
CA ILE A 579 11.22 -0.23 -17.87
C ILE A 579 9.83 0.21 -17.42
N GLY A 580 9.12 0.92 -18.30
CA GLY A 580 7.75 1.38 -18.08
C GLY A 580 7.70 2.63 -17.19
N MET A 581 8.21 3.75 -17.70
CA MET A 581 8.39 4.97 -16.91
C MET A 581 7.40 6.06 -17.36
N GLY A 582 6.50 6.49 -16.48
CA GLY A 582 5.50 7.53 -16.74
C GLY A 582 5.74 8.83 -15.95
N SER A 583 5.66 9.99 -16.61
CA SER A 583 5.61 11.31 -15.93
C SER A 583 4.57 12.24 -16.58
N TYR A 584 3.60 12.72 -15.81
CA TYR A 584 2.40 13.41 -16.35
C TYR A 584 2.22 14.80 -15.75
N ALA A 585 2.11 15.83 -16.57
CA ALA A 585 1.99 17.21 -16.09
C ALA A 585 0.55 17.63 -15.79
N VAL A 586 0.36 18.21 -14.60
CA VAL A 586 -0.90 18.82 -14.11
C VAL A 586 -0.61 20.19 -13.47
N LEU A 587 0.17 21.03 -14.14
CA LEU A 587 0.73 22.29 -13.62
C LEU A 587 -0.34 23.40 -13.50
N THR A 588 -1.29 23.23 -12.58
CA THR A 588 -2.53 24.01 -12.47
C THR A 588 -2.50 25.10 -11.40
N GLY A 589 -1.64 24.98 -10.38
CA GLY A 589 -1.50 25.92 -9.26
C GLY A 589 -0.32 26.89 -9.39
N THR A 590 0.10 27.21 -10.62
CA THR A 590 1.30 28.02 -10.92
C THR A 590 0.94 29.43 -11.42
N ASP A 591 1.94 30.29 -11.69
CA ASP A 591 1.76 31.58 -12.40
C ASP A 591 1.43 31.46 -13.90
N GLY A 592 1.30 30.22 -14.40
CA GLY A 592 0.99 29.89 -15.79
C GLY A 592 2.20 29.85 -16.73
N LYS A 593 3.42 30.07 -16.23
CA LYS A 593 4.65 30.13 -17.04
C LYS A 593 5.65 29.02 -16.72
N VAL A 594 5.33 28.17 -15.75
CA VAL A 594 6.18 27.06 -15.29
C VAL A 594 6.20 25.92 -16.31
N ASN A 595 7.39 25.41 -16.62
CA ASN A 595 7.64 24.24 -17.44
C ASN A 595 8.67 23.31 -16.78
N LYS A 596 8.71 22.06 -17.24
CA LYS A 596 9.69 21.02 -16.87
C LYS A 596 10.48 20.63 -18.11
N SER A 597 11.81 20.74 -18.06
CA SER A 597 12.68 20.52 -19.22
C SER A 597 12.69 19.06 -19.67
N ASN A 598 12.77 18.13 -18.70
CA ASN A 598 12.88 16.70 -18.93
C ASN A 598 11.94 15.91 -18.02
N GLY A 599 11.32 14.87 -18.55
CA GLY A 599 10.67 13.83 -17.74
C GLY A 599 11.70 13.06 -16.92
N PHE A 600 12.78 12.61 -17.57
CA PHE A 600 13.82 11.76 -16.98
C PHE A 600 15.22 12.30 -17.28
N GLU A 601 16.16 12.06 -16.36
CA GLU A 601 17.55 12.46 -16.53
C GLU A 601 18.50 11.35 -16.07
N VAL A 602 19.46 11.00 -16.92
CA VAL A 602 20.41 9.89 -16.67
C VAL A 602 21.78 10.20 -17.26
N PRO A 603 22.86 9.49 -16.86
CA PRO A 603 24.14 9.62 -17.53
C PRO A 603 24.13 9.17 -18.98
N ASN A 604 25.08 9.70 -19.76
CA ASN A 604 25.45 9.10 -21.04
C ASN A 604 26.32 7.85 -20.78
N SER A 605 25.68 6.73 -20.47
CA SER A 605 26.31 5.41 -20.34
C SER A 605 25.52 4.39 -21.16
N PRO A 606 26.18 3.53 -21.97
CA PRO A 606 25.50 2.45 -22.69
C PRO A 606 24.90 1.39 -21.76
N ASN A 607 25.35 1.36 -20.49
CA ASN A 607 24.91 0.43 -19.46
C ASN A 607 23.85 1.04 -18.52
N VAL A 608 23.50 2.32 -18.70
CA VAL A 608 22.34 2.93 -18.05
C VAL A 608 21.20 2.98 -19.06
N LYS A 609 20.21 2.10 -18.86
CA LYS A 609 19.14 1.80 -19.82
C LYS A 609 17.78 2.11 -19.22
N LEU A 610 17.07 3.04 -19.85
CA LEU A 610 15.66 3.31 -19.55
C LEU A 610 14.83 2.87 -20.76
N GLU A 611 13.82 2.05 -20.53
CA GLU A 611 12.94 1.51 -21.56
C GLU A 611 11.49 1.96 -21.35
N LYS A 612 10.74 2.08 -22.45
CA LYS A 612 9.30 2.35 -22.46
C LYS A 612 8.93 3.57 -21.62
N MET A 613 9.57 4.70 -21.90
CA MET A 613 9.27 5.99 -21.26
C MET A 613 8.09 6.67 -21.95
N CYS A 614 7.21 7.29 -21.17
CA CYS A 614 6.05 8.03 -21.63
C CYS A 614 5.86 9.32 -20.81
N ILE A 615 5.62 10.43 -21.49
CA ILE A 615 5.17 11.68 -20.86
C ILE A 615 3.89 12.18 -21.50
N THR A 616 3.06 12.86 -20.71
CA THR A 616 1.85 13.52 -21.20
C THR A 616 1.52 14.75 -20.34
N ARG A 617 0.52 15.52 -20.76
CA ARG A 617 -0.04 16.63 -19.99
C ARG A 617 -1.54 16.41 -19.84
N PHE A 618 -2.01 16.32 -18.60
CA PHE A 618 -3.43 16.20 -18.29
C PHE A 618 -4.10 17.56 -18.08
N ALA A 619 -3.41 18.52 -17.46
CA ALA A 619 -3.96 19.86 -17.25
C ALA A 619 -2.88 20.93 -17.04
N GLY A 620 -3.31 22.19 -17.06
CA GLY A 620 -2.45 23.35 -16.84
C GLY A 620 -1.72 23.86 -18.09
N PRO A 621 -1.25 25.12 -18.09
CA PRO A 621 -0.56 25.72 -19.23
C PRO A 621 0.88 25.22 -19.41
N GLY A 622 1.52 24.76 -18.33
CA GLY A 622 2.89 24.24 -18.34
C GLY A 622 3.05 22.89 -19.06
N GLN A 623 4.27 22.58 -19.47
CA GLN A 623 4.58 21.39 -20.29
C GLN A 623 5.83 20.66 -19.79
N ILE A 624 5.94 19.37 -20.16
CA ILE A 624 7.20 18.64 -20.13
C ILE A 624 7.81 18.73 -21.53
N GLN A 625 8.98 19.34 -21.66
CA GLN A 625 9.54 19.70 -22.95
C GLN A 625 10.21 18.52 -23.67
N ASN A 626 10.71 17.55 -22.92
CA ASN A 626 11.38 16.36 -23.46
C ASN A 626 11.11 15.14 -22.57
N VAL A 627 11.10 13.95 -23.18
CA VAL A 627 10.97 12.69 -22.45
C VAL A 627 12.20 12.47 -21.57
N ILE A 628 13.40 12.55 -22.14
CA ILE A 628 14.65 12.24 -21.45
C ILE A 628 15.82 13.02 -22.04
N ASN A 629 16.65 13.67 -21.20
CA ASN A 629 17.90 14.34 -21.61
C ASN A 629 17.80 15.18 -22.92
N GLY A 630 16.73 15.96 -23.11
CA GLY A 630 16.52 16.77 -24.32
C GLY A 630 15.98 16.00 -25.55
N ILE A 631 15.60 14.72 -25.38
CA ILE A 631 15.10 13.84 -26.44
C ILE A 631 13.62 13.49 -26.20
N GLY A 632 12.87 13.29 -27.29
CA GLY A 632 11.49 12.77 -27.27
C GLY A 632 10.42 13.85 -27.46
N GLY A 633 10.78 15.13 -27.34
CA GLY A 633 9.92 16.27 -27.65
C GLY A 633 8.84 16.58 -26.60
N SER A 634 8.09 17.65 -26.87
CA SER A 634 7.22 18.31 -25.88
C SER A 634 5.79 17.77 -25.84
N THR A 635 5.21 17.74 -24.64
CA THR A 635 3.79 17.43 -24.38
C THR A 635 2.81 18.44 -24.98
N ALA A 636 3.27 19.58 -25.52
CA ALA A 636 2.42 20.51 -26.28
C ALA A 636 1.58 19.84 -27.38
N THR A 637 2.12 18.76 -27.95
CA THR A 637 1.52 18.06 -29.10
C THR A 637 1.03 16.65 -28.73
N GLY A 638 0.63 16.47 -27.46
CA GLY A 638 0.09 15.21 -26.94
C GLY A 638 1.14 14.30 -26.30
N VAL A 639 0.82 13.02 -26.21
CA VAL A 639 1.67 12.00 -25.57
C VAL A 639 3.00 11.86 -26.32
N LYS A 640 4.11 11.77 -25.58
CA LYS A 640 5.46 11.53 -26.12
C LYS A 640 6.08 10.30 -25.51
N ARG A 641 6.84 9.56 -26.31
CA ARG A 641 7.45 8.29 -25.93
C ARG A 641 8.88 8.18 -26.41
N VAL A 642 9.70 7.50 -25.62
CA VAL A 642 11.02 7.00 -26.03
C VAL A 642 11.07 5.53 -25.65
N ALA A 643 11.25 4.66 -26.64
CA ALA A 643 11.22 3.22 -26.43
C ALA A 643 12.44 2.70 -25.65
N LEU A 644 13.62 3.28 -25.91
CA LEU A 644 14.88 2.95 -25.25
C LEU A 644 15.78 4.19 -25.24
N TYR A 645 16.45 4.42 -24.13
CA TYR A 645 17.58 5.35 -24.00
C TYR A 645 18.74 4.64 -23.33
N ASN A 646 19.90 4.63 -23.99
CA ASN A 646 21.16 4.04 -23.52
C ASN A 646 22.36 4.69 -24.22
N ASN A 647 22.32 6.01 -24.38
CA ASN A 647 23.34 6.72 -25.15
C ASN A 647 24.67 6.72 -24.41
N GLY A 648 25.76 6.28 -25.05
CA GLY A 648 27.12 6.38 -24.50
C GLY A 648 27.88 7.65 -24.89
N SER A 649 27.23 8.58 -25.59
CA SER A 649 27.84 9.77 -26.18
C SER A 649 26.86 10.94 -26.20
N GLY A 650 27.37 12.17 -26.37
CA GLY A 650 26.59 13.40 -26.41
C GLY A 650 26.85 14.31 -25.21
N THR A 651 26.13 15.42 -25.12
CA THR A 651 26.22 16.32 -23.97
C THR A 651 25.65 15.62 -22.74
N GLN A 652 26.47 15.46 -21.71
CA GLN A 652 26.04 14.93 -20.42
C GLN A 652 25.03 15.89 -19.77
N SER A 653 23.98 15.37 -19.13
CA SER A 653 23.17 16.20 -18.22
C SER A 653 24.08 16.81 -17.14
N TYR A 654 23.85 18.06 -16.71
CA TYR A 654 24.68 18.61 -15.65
C TYR A 654 24.43 17.84 -14.35
N ASP A 655 25.50 17.56 -13.60
CA ASP A 655 25.35 17.23 -12.19
C ASP A 655 25.30 18.52 -11.37
N GLU A 656 24.61 18.41 -10.25
CA GLU A 656 24.73 19.33 -9.13
C GLU A 656 25.22 18.58 -7.90
N ALA A 657 25.69 19.33 -6.90
CA ALA A 657 25.84 18.78 -5.58
C ALA A 657 24.44 18.45 -5.05
N PHE A 658 24.11 17.17 -4.94
CA PHE A 658 22.83 16.75 -4.37
C PHE A 658 22.80 17.06 -2.88
N ASP A 659 21.78 17.79 -2.45
CA ASP A 659 21.55 18.09 -1.04
C ASP A 659 20.92 16.86 -0.36
N LEU A 660 21.79 15.98 0.15
CA LEU A 660 21.37 14.77 0.85
C LEU A 660 21.10 15.08 2.34
N PRO A 661 20.11 14.43 2.97
CA PRO A 661 19.82 14.69 4.37
C PRO A 661 21.04 14.46 5.27
N ASN A 662 21.24 15.39 6.22
CA ASN A 662 22.36 15.37 7.15
C ASN A 662 22.33 14.13 8.07
N ARG A 663 23.51 13.75 8.58
CA ARG A 663 23.83 12.53 9.36
C ARG A 663 23.02 12.27 10.64
N GLU A 664 21.99 13.03 11.00
CA GLU A 664 21.44 13.10 12.36
C GLU A 664 21.44 11.76 13.13
N SER A 665 22.35 11.73 14.11
CA SER A 665 22.54 10.67 15.08
C SER A 665 21.21 10.36 15.75
N TYR A 666 20.84 9.08 15.64
CA TYR A 666 19.70 8.43 16.28
C TYR A 666 19.42 8.98 17.69
N PRO A 667 18.15 9.09 18.13
CA PRO A 667 17.87 9.22 19.57
C PRO A 667 18.54 8.04 20.28
N ALA A 668 19.12 8.30 21.47
CA ALA A 668 19.96 7.37 22.22
C ALA A 668 19.50 5.91 22.03
N TYR A 669 20.27 5.18 21.21
CA TYR A 669 19.93 3.85 20.71
C TYR A 669 19.50 2.95 21.87
N ILE A 670 18.48 2.11 21.63
CA ILE A 670 18.40 0.89 22.44
C ILE A 670 19.61 0.06 22.01
N VAL A 671 20.71 0.17 22.76
CA VAL A 671 21.90 -0.66 22.58
C VAL A 671 21.47 -2.12 22.73
N MET A 672 21.22 -2.74 21.59
CA MET A 672 21.11 -4.19 21.39
C MET A 672 22.51 -4.76 21.59
N ASN A 673 23.00 -4.78 22.83
CA ASN A 673 24.13 -5.64 23.15
C ASN A 673 23.68 -7.09 22.94
N LYS A 674 24.48 -7.79 22.15
CA LYS A 674 24.29 -9.17 21.67
C LYS A 674 23.81 -10.15 22.72
#